data_AF-A0A521F6M4-F1
#
_entry.id   AF-A0A521F6M4-F1
#
_cell.length_a   1.000
_cell.length_b   1.000
_cell.length_c   1.000
_cell.angle_alpha   90.00
_cell.angle_beta   90.00
_cell.angle_gamma   90.00
#
_symmetry.space_group_name_H-M   'P 1'
#
loop_
_entity.id
_entity.type
_entity.pdbx_description
1 polymer ?
#
loop_
_entity_poly.entity_id
_entity_poly.type
_entity_poly.pdbx_seq_one_letter_code
_entity_poly.pdbx_strand_id
1 'polypeptide(L)'
;MVLLHTFFRVIMIGILATFLLEDNPVQAQTWQSLNGPLESNISKIIVQGDSIFVVSHELDGFFKKHKDADQWLFVHFSVSYGSSAPEMFNSLEVKSDGTYFAGLPGGAVPVKTNEIDYFYTSDDFGESWKPMGDGLGYCSGGIYPGVNAIIISRKGSLIVDCGYSIYKYSDEEQIFKETSENLTISSNPVFSFYEFEDTLAAGRATGIEYSTDDGDSWTTSSFDSVEVFDFEFMSGKWFAGTNAGLYSSNSITGAFKKVNELPELEVYALYRYKDHLFVGTGSGAFRINPMDASVRAIFNDSHDGAIKALNSVEDMLLLGTEEGLYECSTGEENCTLTGVPNAGIRTINFQGEDTLWVGTRTGVHRYFKQTGQWDSSFVPIRGTTLRGNIIPLSDNRFYSFGRNYFYSCSMVNSRCDSTQVDPGNTIFDVKKNTEGDLFLATRRRVFKSINKGENWELIYSSPEGQNFSLNTFSDSLLFINSDAIKYNLIDNSYESIDKTVSLVTQDGILYSSSNGIHKSTDFGETWTTIFRSSDISNQDLGGIKFLLNNEDENKLYAITTEGAVFVSENQGEWGVNKEMYPVYTESVAIGPGGTLYLGTSTAGVFSNTKPLNPPITISNEEKAKGSIPRQFNLKQNYPNPFNPTTMVPYELSQAVEVRISLYNIFGQKVREYNLGLQQPGAYQHPVEMNQQASGVYLLKMQAGEHSDVVKISFIK
;
A
#
# COMPACT_ATOMS: atom_id res chain seq x y z
N MET A 1 54.71 -21.38 3.70
CA MET A 1 53.59 -22.18 3.16
C MET A 1 52.44 -22.21 4.18
N VAL A 2 51.91 -21.04 4.57
CA VAL A 2 50.64 -20.80 5.29
C VAL A 2 50.25 -19.33 5.03
N LEU A 3 50.24 -18.92 3.75
CA LEU A 3 50.02 -17.51 3.37
C LEU A 3 49.39 -17.36 1.97
N LEU A 4 48.69 -18.40 1.49
CA LEU A 4 48.11 -18.42 0.14
C LEU A 4 46.68 -19.00 0.09
N HIS A 5 45.95 -19.04 1.20
CA HIS A 5 44.57 -19.60 1.25
C HIS A 5 43.50 -18.63 1.77
N THR A 6 43.87 -17.40 2.17
CA THR A 6 42.89 -16.38 2.62
C THR A 6 42.63 -15.30 1.56
N PHE A 7 43.37 -15.31 0.44
CA PHE A 7 43.24 -14.32 -0.64
C PHE A 7 42.26 -14.71 -1.76
N PHE A 8 41.68 -15.92 -1.72
CA PHE A 8 40.77 -16.43 -2.76
C PHE A 8 39.28 -16.47 -2.38
N ARG A 9 38.89 -15.96 -1.20
CA ARG A 9 37.48 -15.87 -0.77
C ARG A 9 36.85 -14.48 -0.84
N VAL A 10 37.60 -13.44 -1.20
CA VAL A 10 37.09 -12.05 -1.31
C VAL A 10 36.91 -11.60 -2.78
N ILE A 11 37.45 -12.34 -3.75
CA ILE A 11 37.32 -11.99 -5.18
C ILE A 11 36.25 -12.84 -5.91
N MET A 12 35.65 -13.83 -5.23
CA MET A 12 34.56 -14.65 -5.79
C MET A 12 33.16 -14.30 -5.22
N ILE A 13 33.03 -13.11 -4.60
CA ILE A 13 31.74 -12.52 -4.21
C ILE A 13 31.47 -11.23 -5.03
N GLY A 14 32.51 -10.61 -5.61
CA GLY A 14 32.38 -9.39 -6.43
C GLY A 14 32.25 -9.60 -7.94
N ILE A 15 32.24 -10.85 -8.45
CA ILE A 15 32.13 -11.15 -9.91
C ILE A 15 30.89 -12.00 -10.24
N LEU A 16 30.10 -12.44 -9.25
CA LEU A 16 28.78 -13.03 -9.48
C LEU A 16 27.63 -12.02 -9.43
N ALA A 17 27.86 -10.80 -8.93
CA ALA A 17 26.84 -9.75 -8.87
C ALA A 17 26.61 -9.03 -10.22
N THR A 18 27.41 -9.32 -11.25
CA THR A 18 27.31 -8.71 -12.58
C THR A 18 26.72 -9.63 -13.66
N PHE A 19 26.22 -10.82 -13.27
CA PHE A 19 25.60 -11.80 -14.18
C PHE A 19 24.33 -12.46 -13.60
N LEU A 20 23.65 -11.80 -12.66
CA LEU A 20 22.27 -12.13 -12.26
C LEU A 20 21.39 -10.89 -12.45
N LEU A 21 21.34 -10.42 -13.70
CA LEU A 21 20.31 -9.51 -14.21
C LEU A 21 19.20 -10.27 -14.98
N GLU A 22 19.19 -11.59 -14.90
CA GLU A 22 18.10 -12.44 -15.34
C GLU A 22 17.83 -13.43 -14.21
N ASP A 23 16.58 -13.53 -13.76
CA ASP A 23 16.08 -14.39 -12.69
C ASP A 23 16.51 -14.02 -11.26
N ASN A 24 16.01 -12.89 -10.73
CA ASN A 24 15.40 -13.02 -9.41
C ASN A 24 14.02 -13.63 -9.68
N PRO A 25 13.78 -14.93 -9.42
CA PRO A 25 12.43 -15.43 -9.45
C PRO A 25 11.77 -14.76 -8.26
N VAL A 26 11.11 -13.63 -8.51
CA VAL A 26 10.03 -13.13 -7.66
C VAL A 26 9.30 -14.39 -7.22
N GLN A 27 9.41 -14.77 -5.94
CA GLN A 27 8.59 -15.83 -5.37
C GLN A 27 7.20 -15.56 -5.89
N ALA A 28 6.71 -16.41 -6.80
CA ALA A 28 5.67 -16.06 -7.74
C ALA A 28 4.55 -15.28 -7.04
N GLN A 29 4.63 -13.95 -7.12
CA GLN A 29 3.84 -13.07 -6.27
C GLN A 29 2.40 -13.29 -6.69
N THR A 30 1.55 -13.61 -5.72
CA THR A 30 0.14 -13.84 -5.97
C THR A 30 -0.55 -12.59 -6.50
N TRP A 31 0.07 -11.42 -6.34
CA TRP A 31 -0.40 -10.14 -6.84
C TRP A 31 0.58 -9.53 -7.85
N GLN A 32 0.04 -8.91 -8.90
CA GLN A 32 0.79 -8.16 -9.91
C GLN A 32 0.17 -6.76 -10.03
N SER A 33 1.01 -5.73 -10.00
CA SER A 33 0.60 -4.36 -10.29
C SER A 33 0.25 -4.19 -11.77
N LEU A 34 -0.85 -3.50 -12.05
CA LEU A 34 -1.23 -3.08 -13.39
C LEU A 34 -0.56 -1.75 -13.71
N ASN A 35 0.65 -1.80 -14.26
CA ASN A 35 1.38 -0.62 -14.72
C ASN A 35 0.61 0.14 -15.79
N GLY A 36 0.40 1.44 -15.61
CA GLY A 36 -0.39 2.28 -16.51
C GLY A 36 -0.16 3.77 -16.32
N PRO A 37 -0.78 4.62 -17.17
CA PRO A 37 -0.70 6.09 -17.12
C PRO A 37 -1.56 6.65 -15.99
N LEU A 38 -1.52 6.03 -14.81
CA LEU A 38 -2.23 6.51 -13.63
C LEU A 38 -1.52 7.75 -13.11
N GLU A 39 -2.30 8.77 -12.76
CA GLU A 39 -1.75 10.07 -12.39
C GLU A 39 -1.01 9.99 -11.06
N SER A 40 0.29 10.34 -11.04
CA SER A 40 1.10 10.27 -9.83
C SER A 40 1.90 11.53 -9.61
N ASN A 41 1.89 12.06 -8.39
CA ASN A 41 2.64 13.27 -8.05
C ASN A 41 4.10 12.92 -7.80
N ILE A 42 4.91 12.91 -8.86
CA ILE A 42 6.32 12.54 -8.81
C ILE A 42 7.14 13.68 -8.23
N SER A 43 7.71 13.44 -7.04
CA SER A 43 8.48 14.44 -6.30
C SER A 43 9.98 14.22 -6.35
N LYS A 44 10.46 13.00 -6.58
CA LYS A 44 11.89 12.71 -6.74
C LYS A 44 12.12 11.63 -7.79
N ILE A 45 13.17 11.82 -8.59
CA ILE A 45 13.66 10.83 -9.55
C ILE A 45 15.14 10.59 -9.27
N ILE A 46 15.49 9.34 -9.00
CA ILE A 46 16.88 8.91 -8.77
C ILE A 46 17.25 7.95 -9.90
N VAL A 47 18.39 8.21 -10.55
CA VAL A 47 18.95 7.30 -11.56
C VAL A 47 20.29 6.81 -11.06
N GLN A 48 20.46 5.49 -10.99
CA GLN A 48 21.69 4.85 -10.56
C GLN A 48 22.03 3.69 -11.48
N GLY A 49 23.09 3.88 -12.29
CA GLY A 49 23.39 2.98 -13.39
C GLY A 49 22.17 2.85 -14.30
N ASP A 50 21.71 1.61 -14.50
CA ASP A 50 20.56 1.30 -15.35
C ASP A 50 19.22 1.25 -14.58
N SER A 51 19.23 1.58 -13.28
CA SER A 51 18.02 1.60 -12.45
C SER A 51 17.46 3.02 -12.30
N ILE A 52 16.16 3.14 -12.50
CA ILE A 52 15.38 4.36 -12.31
C ILE A 52 14.47 4.15 -11.10
N PHE A 53 14.48 5.10 -10.17
CA PHE A 53 13.64 5.12 -8.99
C PHE A 53 12.79 6.37 -9.00
N VAL A 54 11.53 6.21 -8.66
CA VAL A 54 10.55 7.28 -8.65
C VAL A 54 9.84 7.29 -7.30
N VAL A 55 9.85 8.45 -6.65
CA VAL A 55 9.19 8.70 -5.37
C VAL A 55 8.05 9.69 -5.58
N SER A 56 6.95 9.46 -4.86
CA SER A 56 5.82 10.38 -4.81
C SER A 56 5.41 10.58 -3.35
N HIS A 57 5.02 11.80 -3.00
CA HIS A 57 4.56 12.17 -1.65
C HIS A 57 3.22 11.51 -1.26
N GLU A 58 2.62 10.74 -2.16
CA GLU A 58 1.38 9.99 -1.93
C GLU A 58 1.62 8.47 -1.85
N LEU A 59 2.88 8.01 -1.74
CA LEU A 59 3.27 6.59 -1.74
C LEU A 59 3.68 6.05 -0.39
N ASP A 60 3.26 4.82 -0.10
CA ASP A 60 3.77 3.97 1.00
C ASP A 60 5.03 3.20 0.58
N GLY A 61 5.89 3.85 -0.19
CA GLY A 61 6.97 3.19 -0.89
C GLY A 61 7.53 4.04 -2.04
N PHE A 62 8.15 3.35 -2.99
CA PHE A 62 8.62 3.97 -4.23
C PHE A 62 8.56 2.95 -5.37
N PHE A 63 8.65 3.43 -6.59
CA PHE A 63 8.72 2.58 -7.77
C PHE A 63 10.15 2.50 -8.28
N LYS A 64 10.56 1.29 -8.66
CA LYS A 64 11.85 1.01 -9.27
C LYS A 64 11.63 0.32 -10.61
N LYS A 65 12.46 0.66 -11.59
CA LYS A 65 12.43 0.05 -12.92
C LYS A 65 13.85 0.00 -13.49
N HIS A 66 14.16 -1.07 -14.23
CA HIS A 66 15.34 -1.08 -15.09
C HIS A 66 15.04 -0.27 -16.36
N LYS A 67 15.98 0.53 -16.86
CA LYS A 67 15.76 1.43 -18.01
C LYS A 67 15.15 0.73 -19.23
N ASP A 68 15.54 -0.53 -19.48
CA ASP A 68 15.07 -1.34 -20.60
C ASP A 68 13.84 -2.22 -20.28
N ALA A 69 13.31 -2.16 -19.06
CA ALA A 69 12.10 -2.91 -18.69
C ALA A 69 10.83 -2.18 -19.17
N ASP A 70 9.71 -2.91 -19.23
CA ASP A 70 8.40 -2.32 -19.54
C ASP A 70 7.56 -2.04 -18.28
N GLN A 71 8.00 -2.53 -17.12
CA GLN A 71 7.18 -2.58 -15.91
C GLN A 71 7.90 -1.92 -14.75
N TRP A 72 7.15 -1.16 -13.94
CA TRP A 72 7.62 -0.71 -12.64
C TRP A 72 7.38 -1.79 -11.59
N LEU A 73 8.35 -1.93 -10.70
CA LEU A 73 8.24 -2.71 -9.48
C LEU A 73 7.94 -1.74 -8.33
N PHE A 74 6.85 -1.98 -7.62
CA PHE A 74 6.57 -1.28 -6.37
C PHE A 74 7.42 -1.87 -5.26
N VAL A 75 8.25 -1.04 -4.63
CA VAL A 75 8.99 -1.37 -3.42
C VAL A 75 8.22 -0.78 -2.25
N HIS A 76 7.56 -1.66 -1.50
CA HIS A 76 6.69 -1.28 -0.40
C HIS A 76 7.50 -1.02 0.88
N PHE A 77 7.09 0.00 1.64
CA PHE A 77 7.57 0.25 2.98
C PHE A 77 6.70 -0.46 4.01
N SER A 78 7.02 -1.71 4.34
CA SER A 78 6.34 -2.43 5.43
C SER A 78 7.05 -2.20 6.75
N VAL A 79 6.64 -1.19 7.51
CA VAL A 79 6.95 -1.13 8.94
C VAL A 79 5.64 -1.31 9.69
N SER A 80 5.56 -2.39 10.49
CA SER A 80 4.34 -2.72 11.22
C SER A 80 4.17 -1.81 12.43
N TYR A 81 3.75 -0.57 12.20
CA TYR A 81 3.12 0.20 13.26
C TYR A 81 1.67 -0.25 13.32
N GLY A 82 1.16 -0.55 14.52
CA GLY A 82 -0.27 -0.86 14.74
C GLY A 82 -1.19 0.34 14.50
N SER A 83 -0.93 1.10 13.44
CA SER A 83 -1.51 2.36 13.00
C SER A 83 -2.22 2.11 11.68
N SER A 84 -3.45 2.61 11.59
CA SER A 84 -4.35 2.48 10.45
C SER A 84 -4.13 3.51 9.35
N ALA A 85 -2.95 4.14 9.29
CA ALA A 85 -2.62 5.12 8.26
C ALA A 85 -1.36 4.72 7.46
N PRO A 86 -1.38 4.90 6.13
CA PRO A 86 -0.22 4.77 5.26
C PRO A 86 0.92 5.73 5.66
N GLU A 87 2.15 5.22 5.82
CA GLU A 87 3.33 6.03 6.13
C GLU A 87 4.07 6.35 4.83
N MET A 88 3.97 7.60 4.40
CA MET A 88 4.55 8.08 3.15
C MET A 88 6.04 8.39 3.34
N PHE A 89 6.88 8.26 2.30
CA PHE A 89 8.26 8.77 2.36
C PHE A 89 8.32 10.25 1.99
N ASN A 90 9.04 11.04 2.78
CA ASN A 90 9.41 12.41 2.40
C ASN A 90 10.70 12.45 1.59
N SER A 91 11.63 11.54 1.89
CA SER A 91 12.94 11.49 1.25
C SER A 91 13.44 10.07 1.08
N LEU A 92 14.20 9.84 0.01
CA LEU A 92 14.82 8.56 -0.32
C LEU A 92 16.22 8.82 -0.87
N GLU A 93 17.21 8.03 -0.48
CA GLU A 93 18.54 8.01 -1.06
C GLU A 93 19.01 6.56 -1.28
N VAL A 94 19.71 6.31 -2.39
CA VAL A 94 20.05 4.96 -2.85
C VAL A 94 21.56 4.84 -3.08
N LYS A 95 22.21 3.93 -2.35
CA LYS A 95 23.63 3.60 -2.56
C LYS A 95 23.81 2.59 -3.68
N SER A 96 24.98 2.67 -4.32
CA SER A 96 25.37 1.78 -5.44
C SER A 96 25.52 0.31 -5.04
N ASP A 97 25.64 0.03 -3.74
CA ASP A 97 25.65 -1.32 -3.19
C ASP A 97 24.25 -1.91 -2.96
N GLY A 98 23.18 -1.16 -3.25
CA GLY A 98 21.79 -1.59 -3.05
C GLY A 98 21.18 -1.19 -1.71
N THR A 99 21.92 -0.47 -0.85
CA THR A 99 21.40 0.05 0.41
C THR A 99 20.48 1.24 0.16
N TYR A 100 19.31 1.24 0.79
CA TYR A 100 18.36 2.35 0.75
C TYR A 100 18.32 3.07 2.09
N PHE A 101 18.11 4.38 2.03
CA PHE A 101 17.85 5.23 3.18
C PHE A 101 16.57 6.03 2.92
N ALA A 102 15.64 6.01 3.86
CA ALA A 102 14.37 6.67 3.68
C ALA A 102 13.96 7.46 4.93
N GLY A 103 13.48 8.68 4.71
CA GLY A 103 12.99 9.59 5.73
C GLY A 103 11.47 9.70 5.71
N LEU A 104 10.85 9.67 6.88
CA LEU A 104 9.40 9.78 7.06
C LEU A 104 8.96 11.23 7.38
N PRO A 105 7.72 11.62 7.00
CA PRO A 105 7.09 12.84 7.48
C PRO A 105 6.85 12.73 8.97
N GLY A 106 6.97 13.85 9.66
CA GLY A 106 6.66 13.90 11.08
C GLY A 106 5.16 14.01 11.33
N GLY A 107 4.71 13.46 12.45
CA GLY A 107 3.28 13.35 12.76
C GLY A 107 2.59 12.11 12.18
N ALA A 108 3.29 11.30 11.38
CA ALA A 108 2.96 9.89 11.24
C ALA A 108 3.22 9.20 12.59
N VAL A 109 2.24 8.45 13.11
CA VAL A 109 2.29 7.58 14.31
C VAL A 109 1.73 8.15 15.64
N PRO A 110 0.97 7.35 16.43
CA PRO A 110 0.17 7.81 17.57
C PRO A 110 0.97 8.20 18.80
N VAL A 111 0.36 9.06 19.62
CA VAL A 111 0.75 9.60 20.95
C VAL A 111 1.17 8.54 22.00
N LYS A 112 1.23 7.24 21.69
CA LYS A 112 1.42 6.15 22.66
C LYS A 112 2.85 5.61 22.81
N THR A 113 3.78 5.88 21.89
CA THR A 113 5.17 5.42 22.00
C THR A 113 6.12 6.60 21.91
N ASN A 114 6.93 6.80 22.96
CA ASN A 114 7.95 7.85 23.03
C ASN A 114 9.22 7.51 22.19
N GLU A 115 9.13 6.52 21.32
CA GLU A 115 10.20 6.03 20.45
C GLU A 115 9.62 6.04 19.03
N ILE A 116 9.86 7.11 18.28
CA ILE A 116 9.47 7.21 16.86
C ILE A 116 10.76 7.37 16.08
N ASP A 117 11.05 6.39 15.23
CA ASP A 117 12.13 6.45 14.26
C ASP A 117 11.60 7.13 12.99
N TYR A 118 12.19 8.28 12.63
CA TYR A 118 11.83 9.04 11.42
C TYR A 118 12.70 8.68 10.22
N PHE A 119 13.61 7.74 10.38
CA PHE A 119 14.62 7.39 9.39
C PHE A 119 14.88 5.89 9.40
N TYR A 120 14.94 5.30 8.21
CA TYR A 120 15.03 3.85 8.00
C TYR A 120 16.10 3.52 6.98
N THR A 121 16.65 2.32 7.11
CA THR A 121 17.55 1.73 6.13
C THR A 121 17.07 0.35 5.71
N SER A 122 17.37 -0.01 4.47
CA SER A 122 17.21 -1.35 3.94
C SER A 122 18.51 -1.77 3.27
N ASP A 123 19.01 -2.96 3.64
CA ASP A 123 20.22 -3.59 3.11
C ASP A 123 19.90 -4.77 2.18
N ASP A 124 18.63 -4.96 1.83
CA ASP A 124 18.09 -6.07 1.04
C ASP A 124 17.21 -5.60 -0.12
N PHE A 125 17.57 -4.46 -0.73
CA PHE A 125 16.85 -3.87 -1.86
C PHE A 125 15.38 -3.55 -1.56
N GLY A 126 15.07 -3.19 -0.31
CA GLY A 126 13.74 -2.74 0.12
C GLY A 126 12.79 -3.87 0.49
N GLU A 127 13.27 -5.11 0.62
CA GLU A 127 12.47 -6.24 1.11
C GLU A 127 12.16 -6.10 2.60
N SER A 128 13.08 -5.54 3.39
CA SER A 128 12.87 -5.22 4.79
C SER A 128 13.52 -3.89 5.17
N TRP A 129 12.92 -3.24 6.17
CA TRP A 129 13.33 -1.92 6.66
C TRP A 129 13.66 -1.97 8.14
N LYS A 130 14.78 -1.35 8.52
CA LYS A 130 15.26 -1.26 9.90
C LYS A 130 15.28 0.21 10.31
N PRO A 131 14.75 0.56 11.49
CA PRO A 131 14.87 1.92 12.00
C PRO A 131 16.34 2.28 12.23
N MET A 132 16.67 3.55 11.98
CA MET A 132 17.99 4.13 12.17
C MET A 132 17.78 5.57 12.67
N GLY A 133 17.38 5.74 13.93
CA GLY A 133 16.90 7.02 14.46
C GLY A 133 17.62 7.56 15.69
N ASP A 134 18.50 6.79 16.32
CA ASP A 134 19.14 7.20 17.57
C ASP A 134 19.90 8.52 17.40
N GLY A 135 19.65 9.47 18.30
CA GLY A 135 20.27 10.81 18.26
C GLY A 135 19.60 11.81 17.32
N LEU A 136 18.61 11.39 16.50
CA LEU A 136 17.71 12.34 15.86
C LEU A 136 16.81 12.94 16.95
N GLY A 137 16.78 14.27 17.05
CA GLY A 137 15.86 14.98 17.94
C GLY A 137 14.40 14.71 17.58
N TYR A 138 13.49 15.33 18.32
CA TYR A 138 12.06 15.21 18.01
C TYR A 138 11.74 15.93 16.68
N CYS A 139 11.75 15.20 15.56
CA CYS A 139 11.50 15.72 14.21
C CYS A 139 10.06 16.22 14.00
N SER A 140 9.22 16.24 15.05
CA SER A 140 7.81 16.63 15.00
C SER A 140 7.55 18.14 15.20
N GLY A 141 8.58 18.95 15.44
CA GLY A 141 8.44 20.40 15.59
C GLY A 141 8.34 21.12 14.23
N GLY A 142 7.19 21.71 13.90
CA GLY A 142 7.08 22.68 12.81
C GLY A 142 5.94 22.52 11.81
N ILE A 143 5.98 23.33 10.73
CA ILE A 143 5.01 23.28 9.62
C ILE A 143 5.26 22.06 8.73
N TYR A 144 6.52 21.61 8.62
CA TYR A 144 6.95 20.44 7.85
C TYR A 144 7.80 19.50 8.71
N PRO A 145 7.17 18.74 9.61
CA PRO A 145 7.88 17.82 10.48
C PRO A 145 8.43 16.62 9.68
N GLY A 146 9.48 15.95 10.17
CA GLY A 146 10.08 14.75 9.57
C GLY A 146 11.50 14.93 9.04
N VAL A 147 11.94 13.96 8.23
CA VAL A 147 13.20 13.97 7.46
C VAL A 147 12.89 14.22 5.98
N ASN A 148 13.22 15.41 5.48
CA ASN A 148 12.80 15.94 4.18
C ASN A 148 13.90 15.87 3.11
N ALA A 149 15.17 15.87 3.53
CA ALA A 149 16.32 15.80 2.65
C ALA A 149 17.38 14.86 3.23
N ILE A 150 17.99 14.07 2.34
CA ILE A 150 19.06 13.13 2.65
C ILE A 150 20.16 13.34 1.62
N ILE A 151 21.42 13.31 2.06
CA ILE A 151 22.58 13.24 1.16
C ILE A 151 23.62 12.29 1.74
N ILE A 152 24.29 11.57 0.84
CA ILE A 152 25.49 10.81 1.13
C ILE A 152 26.63 11.55 0.45
N SER A 153 27.52 12.16 1.24
CA SER A 153 28.62 12.93 0.68
C SER A 153 29.59 12.04 -0.10
N ARG A 154 30.44 12.65 -0.93
CA ARG A 154 31.53 11.95 -1.63
C ARG A 154 32.50 11.25 -0.71
N LYS A 155 32.62 11.69 0.55
CA LYS A 155 33.44 11.05 1.59
C LYS A 155 32.70 9.91 2.30
N GLY A 156 31.43 9.69 1.98
CA GLY A 156 30.60 8.60 2.51
C GLY A 156 29.76 8.99 3.72
N SER A 157 29.79 10.26 4.14
CA SER A 157 29.04 10.74 5.30
C SER A 157 27.55 10.81 4.99
N LEU A 158 26.73 10.19 5.84
CA LEU A 158 25.28 10.27 5.76
C LEU A 158 24.80 11.50 6.53
N ILE A 159 24.12 12.41 5.83
CA ILE A 159 23.63 13.68 6.37
C ILE A 159 22.13 13.79 6.07
N VAL A 160 21.37 14.22 7.07
CA VAL A 160 19.91 14.36 6.98
C VAL A 160 19.47 15.66 7.64
N ASP A 161 18.32 16.19 7.25
CA ASP A 161 17.59 17.14 8.09
C ASP A 161 16.60 16.41 9.01
N CYS A 162 16.28 17.01 10.15
CA CYS A 162 15.21 16.52 11.01
C CYS A 162 14.58 17.71 11.74
N GLY A 163 13.29 17.96 11.44
CA GLY A 163 12.58 19.15 11.87
C GLY A 163 13.18 20.41 11.22
N TYR A 164 14.15 21.03 11.89
CA TYR A 164 14.84 22.22 11.40
C TYR A 164 16.37 22.12 11.42
N SER A 165 16.94 21.12 12.08
CA SER A 165 18.39 20.98 12.24
C SER A 165 18.97 20.01 11.21
N ILE A 166 20.27 20.11 10.97
CA ILE A 166 21.04 19.19 10.14
C ILE A 166 21.80 18.25 11.06
N TYR A 167 21.74 16.96 10.75
CA TYR A 167 22.40 15.90 11.49
C TYR A 167 23.33 15.11 10.58
N LYS A 168 24.44 14.65 11.15
CA LYS A 168 25.37 13.72 10.51
C LYS A 168 25.41 12.41 11.29
N TYR A 169 25.35 11.29 10.59
CA TYR A 169 25.44 9.97 11.21
C TYR A 169 26.88 9.64 11.60
N SER A 170 27.06 9.15 12.83
CA SER A 170 28.35 8.67 13.35
C SER A 170 28.39 7.15 13.29
N ASP A 171 29.15 6.58 12.36
CA ASP A 171 29.35 5.13 12.29
C ASP A 171 30.00 4.55 13.56
N GLU A 172 30.86 5.31 14.24
CA GLU A 172 31.53 4.85 15.46
C GLU A 172 30.58 4.75 16.66
N GLU A 173 29.65 5.69 16.77
CA GLU A 173 28.72 5.77 17.91
C GLU A 173 27.34 5.21 17.58
N GLN A 174 27.07 4.92 16.31
CA GLN A 174 25.79 4.45 15.77
C GLN A 174 24.63 5.41 16.05
N ILE A 175 24.89 6.72 16.09
CA ILE A 175 23.90 7.77 16.36
C ILE A 175 24.04 8.94 15.40
N PHE A 176 22.95 9.66 15.18
CA PHE A 176 22.95 10.98 14.56
C PHE A 176 23.39 12.06 15.55
N LYS A 177 24.19 13.02 15.08
CA LYS A 177 24.63 14.18 15.84
C LYS A 177 24.24 15.46 15.12
N GLU A 178 23.69 16.41 15.86
CA GLU A 178 23.38 17.73 15.30
C GLU A 178 24.67 18.46 14.93
N THR A 179 24.77 18.94 13.70
CA THR A 179 25.94 19.65 13.16
C THR A 179 25.63 21.12 12.84
N SER A 180 24.38 21.53 13.03
CA SER A 180 23.89 22.90 12.78
C SER A 180 23.60 23.71 14.06
N GLU A 181 24.04 23.25 15.24
CA GLU A 181 23.75 23.89 16.55
C GLU A 181 24.17 25.37 16.61
N ASN A 182 25.17 25.73 15.81
CA ASN A 182 25.73 27.07 15.72
C ASN A 182 24.91 28.05 14.85
N LEU A 183 23.90 27.55 14.14
CA LEU A 183 23.08 28.35 13.24
C LEU A 183 21.87 28.95 13.95
N THR A 184 21.43 30.12 13.51
CA THR A 184 20.10 30.62 13.88
C THR A 184 19.10 29.89 13.00
N ILE A 185 18.68 28.72 13.46
CA ILE A 185 17.89 27.79 12.65
C ILE A 185 16.51 28.40 12.34
N SER A 186 16.17 28.41 11.05
CA SER A 186 14.85 28.83 10.57
C SER A 186 13.78 27.82 10.98
N SER A 187 12.53 28.24 11.12
CA SER A 187 11.40 27.33 11.36
C SER A 187 10.96 26.55 10.10
N ASN A 188 11.89 26.24 9.18
CA ASN A 188 11.65 25.51 7.95
C ASN A 188 12.71 24.42 7.73
N PRO A 189 12.32 23.28 7.14
CA PRO A 189 13.21 22.16 6.88
C PRO A 189 14.24 22.49 5.79
N VAL A 190 15.15 21.55 5.54
CA VAL A 190 15.98 21.58 4.33
C VAL A 190 15.15 21.02 3.18
N PHE A 191 15.03 21.77 2.08
CA PHE A 191 14.32 21.30 0.89
C PHE A 191 15.20 20.42 0.01
N SER A 192 16.49 20.75 -0.08
CA SER A 192 17.47 19.99 -0.83
C SER A 192 18.87 20.13 -0.25
N PHE A 193 19.64 19.05 -0.36
CA PHE A 193 21.08 19.05 -0.21
C PHE A 193 21.72 18.89 -1.58
N TYR A 194 22.89 19.50 -1.76
CA TYR A 194 23.70 19.34 -2.97
C TYR A 194 25.18 19.37 -2.63
N GLU A 195 26.00 18.64 -3.39
CA GLU A 195 27.45 18.59 -3.20
C GLU A 195 28.19 18.84 -4.51
N PHE A 196 29.12 19.79 -4.49
CA PHE A 196 30.12 19.97 -5.54
C PHE A 196 31.51 20.07 -4.94
N GLU A 197 32.44 19.26 -5.46
CA GLU A 197 33.79 19.08 -4.90
C GLU A 197 33.73 18.74 -3.41
N ASP A 198 34.31 19.57 -2.54
CA ASP A 198 34.31 19.40 -1.07
C ASP A 198 33.28 20.33 -0.38
N THR A 199 32.36 20.93 -1.13
CA THR A 199 31.36 21.87 -0.60
C THR A 199 29.96 21.28 -0.65
N LEU A 200 29.35 21.15 0.53
CA LEU A 200 27.94 20.81 0.70
C LEU A 200 27.11 22.09 0.81
N ALA A 201 25.94 22.10 0.20
CA ALA A 201 24.95 23.17 0.29
C ALA A 201 23.61 22.59 0.75
N ALA A 202 22.89 23.36 1.56
CA ALA A 202 21.55 23.07 2.04
C ALA A 202 20.64 24.27 1.72
N GLY A 203 19.55 24.00 1.01
CA GLY A 203 18.57 24.99 0.58
C GLY A 203 17.38 25.03 1.53
N ARG A 204 16.97 26.22 1.94
CA ARG A 204 15.89 26.45 2.89
C ARG A 204 15.05 27.65 2.49
N ALA A 205 13.93 27.84 3.20
CA ALA A 205 13.09 29.03 3.07
C ALA A 205 13.82 30.35 3.39
N THR A 206 14.90 30.30 4.16
CA THR A 206 15.69 31.47 4.54
C THR A 206 16.92 31.71 3.68
N GLY A 207 17.22 30.85 2.71
CA GLY A 207 18.40 30.97 1.85
C GLY A 207 19.26 29.71 1.84
N ILE A 208 20.58 29.91 1.79
CA ILE A 208 21.57 28.83 1.64
C ILE A 208 22.45 28.72 2.89
N GLU A 209 22.59 27.49 3.40
CA GLU A 209 23.62 27.08 4.34
C GLU A 209 24.65 26.20 3.62
N TYR A 210 25.92 26.25 4.02
CA TYR A 210 26.96 25.44 3.39
C TYR A 210 27.96 24.90 4.40
N SER A 211 28.60 23.79 4.03
CA SER A 211 29.69 23.16 4.78
C SER A 211 30.88 22.90 3.85
N THR A 212 32.08 23.04 4.38
CA THR A 212 33.36 22.75 3.68
C THR A 212 34.19 21.68 4.39
N ASP A 213 33.62 21.10 5.45
CA ASP A 213 34.21 20.09 6.34
C ASP A 213 33.33 18.84 6.37
N ASP A 214 32.74 18.49 5.22
CA ASP A 214 31.96 17.26 5.05
C ASP A 214 30.75 17.15 6.00
N GLY A 215 30.12 18.29 6.28
CA GLY A 215 28.93 18.39 7.10
C GLY A 215 29.20 18.43 8.61
N ASP A 216 30.47 18.47 9.05
CA ASP A 216 30.81 18.58 10.47
C ASP A 216 30.38 19.92 11.08
N SER A 217 30.39 20.99 10.28
CA SER A 217 29.82 22.29 10.66
C SER A 217 29.21 23.03 9.47
N TRP A 218 28.23 23.90 9.77
CA TRP A 218 27.49 24.65 8.75
C TRP A 218 27.59 26.17 8.96
N THR A 219 27.54 26.92 7.85
CA THR A 219 27.58 28.38 7.84
C THR A 219 26.49 28.95 6.92
N THR A 220 25.80 30.00 7.34
CA THR A 220 24.83 30.72 6.49
C THR A 220 25.55 31.57 5.44
N SER A 221 25.13 31.46 4.18
CA SER A 221 25.62 32.31 3.10
C SER A 221 25.05 33.73 3.19
N SER A 222 25.54 34.66 2.36
CA SER A 222 24.94 35.99 2.21
C SER A 222 23.66 36.02 1.35
N PHE A 223 23.25 34.87 0.79
CA PHE A 223 22.03 34.75 0.03
C PHE A 223 20.91 34.33 0.98
N ASP A 224 20.26 35.35 1.56
CA ASP A 224 19.20 35.20 2.54
C ASP A 224 17.84 35.69 2.01
N SER A 225 16.76 35.40 2.74
CA SER A 225 15.41 35.91 2.48
C SER A 225 14.78 35.49 1.14
N VAL A 226 15.36 34.49 0.48
CA VAL A 226 14.84 33.84 -0.73
C VAL A 226 14.83 32.34 -0.48
N GLU A 227 13.70 31.70 -0.76
CA GLU A 227 13.53 30.27 -0.54
C GLU A 227 14.22 29.48 -1.66
N VAL A 228 15.07 28.52 -1.29
CA VAL A 228 15.88 27.74 -2.24
C VAL A 228 15.41 26.30 -2.26
N PHE A 229 14.89 25.87 -3.41
CA PHE A 229 14.33 24.53 -3.60
C PHE A 229 15.37 23.53 -4.10
N ASP A 230 16.27 23.95 -4.99
CA ASP A 230 17.23 23.03 -5.62
C ASP A 230 18.52 23.74 -6.06
N PHE A 231 19.58 22.97 -6.29
CA PHE A 231 20.88 23.46 -6.72
C PHE A 231 21.43 22.68 -7.90
N GLU A 232 22.31 23.34 -8.65
CA GLU A 232 23.16 22.66 -9.63
C GLU A 232 24.47 23.41 -9.84
N PHE A 233 25.55 22.70 -10.17
CA PHE A 233 26.83 23.30 -10.53
C PHE A 233 27.19 23.05 -11.98
N MET A 234 27.33 24.13 -12.74
CA MET A 234 27.62 24.06 -14.17
C MET A 234 28.49 25.23 -14.63
N SER A 235 29.45 24.95 -15.50
CA SER A 235 30.30 25.96 -16.15
C SER A 235 30.96 26.94 -15.16
N GLY A 236 31.41 26.44 -14.01
CA GLY A 236 32.07 27.23 -12.97
C GLY A 236 31.14 28.08 -12.11
N LYS A 237 29.82 27.84 -12.16
CA LYS A 237 28.81 28.57 -11.41
C LYS A 237 27.92 27.63 -10.62
N TRP A 238 27.58 28.07 -9.42
CA TRP A 238 26.45 27.59 -8.66
C TRP A 238 25.18 28.19 -9.23
N PHE A 239 24.17 27.35 -9.42
CA PHE A 239 22.80 27.73 -9.72
C PHE A 239 21.90 27.35 -8.55
N ALA A 240 20.93 28.19 -8.26
CA ALA A 240 19.93 27.97 -7.22
C ALA A 240 18.53 28.21 -7.80
N GLY A 241 17.69 27.18 -7.75
CA GLY A 241 16.27 27.24 -8.06
C GLY A 241 15.52 27.77 -6.84
N THR A 242 14.70 28.80 -7.02
CA THR A 242 14.07 29.52 -5.90
C THR A 242 12.62 29.84 -6.17
N ASN A 243 11.90 30.27 -5.14
CA ASN A 243 10.55 30.85 -5.31
C ASN A 243 10.53 32.22 -6.04
N ALA A 244 11.69 32.81 -6.33
CA ALA A 244 11.83 34.12 -6.97
C ALA A 244 12.58 34.07 -8.32
N GLY A 245 12.97 32.89 -8.78
CA GLY A 245 13.51 32.60 -10.10
C GLY A 245 14.74 31.70 -10.03
N LEU A 246 15.50 31.68 -11.12
CA LEU A 246 16.81 31.06 -11.15
C LEU A 246 17.87 32.09 -10.76
N TYR A 247 18.76 31.73 -9.83
CA TYR A 247 19.91 32.55 -9.45
C TYR A 247 21.22 31.84 -9.75
N SER A 248 22.29 32.60 -9.98
CA SER A 248 23.64 32.03 -10.12
C SER A 248 24.71 32.85 -9.42
N SER A 249 25.79 32.18 -9.01
CA SER A 249 26.98 32.76 -8.42
C SER A 249 28.22 31.97 -8.83
N ASN A 250 29.39 32.62 -8.88
CA ASN A 250 30.67 31.93 -9.11
C ASN A 250 31.18 31.21 -7.85
N SER A 251 30.53 31.41 -6.69
CA SER A 251 30.88 30.80 -5.41
C SER A 251 29.64 30.67 -4.55
N ILE A 252 29.53 29.62 -3.73
CA ILE A 252 28.44 29.46 -2.76
C ILE A 252 28.39 30.61 -1.74
N THR A 253 29.55 31.24 -1.48
CA THR A 253 29.71 32.42 -0.60
C THR A 253 29.59 33.75 -1.33
N GLY A 254 29.48 33.72 -2.66
CA GLY A 254 29.38 34.90 -3.50
C GLY A 254 27.96 35.46 -3.58
N ALA A 255 27.82 36.66 -4.14
CA ALA A 255 26.52 37.25 -4.40
C ALA A 255 25.82 36.53 -5.56
N PHE A 256 24.71 35.86 -5.24
CA PHE A 256 23.80 35.27 -6.22
C PHE A 256 23.05 36.34 -6.99
N LYS A 257 23.01 36.20 -8.31
CA LYS A 257 22.33 37.12 -9.23
C LYS A 257 21.29 36.37 -10.04
N LYS A 258 20.11 36.97 -10.19
CA LYS A 258 19.02 36.42 -10.99
C LYS A 258 19.45 36.19 -12.43
N VAL A 259 19.15 35.02 -12.97
CA VAL A 259 19.49 34.55 -14.32
C VAL A 259 18.25 34.67 -15.19
N ASN A 260 18.20 35.73 -16.00
CA ASN A 260 17.09 36.04 -16.91
C ASN A 260 15.69 36.11 -16.26
N GLU A 261 14.69 36.55 -17.03
CA GLU A 261 13.29 36.40 -16.66
C GLU A 261 12.77 35.12 -17.29
N LEU A 262 12.74 34.05 -16.49
CA LEU A 262 11.92 32.89 -16.82
C LEU A 262 10.45 33.31 -16.84
N PRO A 263 9.60 32.63 -17.64
CA PRO A 263 8.17 32.95 -17.70
C PRO A 263 7.48 32.87 -16.34
N GLU A 264 7.97 32.00 -15.46
CA GLU A 264 7.50 31.83 -14.08
C GLU A 264 8.58 32.22 -13.07
N LEU A 265 8.11 32.67 -11.90
CA LEU A 265 8.98 33.03 -10.79
C LEU A 265 9.49 31.82 -10.01
N GLU A 266 8.77 30.70 -9.99
CA GLU A 266 9.14 29.55 -9.15
C GLU A 266 9.94 28.52 -9.96
N VAL A 267 11.11 28.16 -9.43
CA VAL A 267 12.01 27.14 -10.00
C VAL A 267 12.20 26.03 -8.98
N TYR A 268 11.57 24.89 -9.24
CA TYR A 268 11.48 23.77 -8.29
C TYR A 268 12.59 22.74 -8.45
N ALA A 269 13.07 22.52 -9.66
CA ALA A 269 14.06 21.49 -9.97
C ALA A 269 15.11 22.00 -10.94
N LEU A 270 16.35 21.58 -10.74
CA LEU A 270 17.51 21.83 -11.59
C LEU A 270 18.18 20.51 -11.95
N TYR A 271 18.61 20.40 -13.19
CA TYR A 271 19.37 19.23 -13.62
C TYR A 271 20.37 19.56 -14.70
N ARG A 272 21.63 19.21 -14.48
CA ARG A 272 22.67 19.32 -15.51
C ARG A 272 22.69 18.09 -16.40
N TYR A 273 22.50 18.31 -17.69
CA TYR A 273 22.71 17.28 -18.71
C TYR A 273 23.61 17.80 -19.84
N LYS A 274 24.77 17.13 -20.02
CA LYS A 274 25.83 17.55 -20.95
C LYS A 274 26.17 19.03 -20.74
N ASP A 275 26.02 19.86 -21.77
CA ASP A 275 26.35 21.29 -21.77
C ASP A 275 25.16 22.21 -21.44
N HIS A 276 24.04 21.66 -20.97
CA HIS A 276 22.84 22.44 -20.66
C HIS A 276 22.34 22.24 -19.24
N LEU A 277 21.74 23.32 -18.72
CA LEU A 277 20.98 23.30 -17.48
C LEU A 277 19.51 23.16 -17.82
N PHE A 278 18.85 22.16 -17.25
CA PHE A 278 17.42 21.94 -17.34
C PHE A 278 16.77 22.49 -16.06
N VAL A 279 15.61 23.11 -16.23
CA VAL A 279 14.92 23.86 -15.19
C VAL A 279 13.46 23.49 -15.18
N GLY A 280 12.97 23.00 -14.05
CA GLY A 280 11.56 22.70 -13.81
C GLY A 280 10.87 23.84 -13.09
N THR A 281 9.72 24.26 -13.60
CA THR A 281 8.90 25.35 -13.04
C THR A 281 7.45 24.89 -12.86
N GLY A 282 6.60 25.78 -12.33
CA GLY A 282 5.15 25.56 -12.26
C GLY A 282 4.45 25.41 -13.62
N SER A 283 5.08 25.87 -14.72
CA SER A 283 4.47 25.89 -16.06
C SER A 283 5.13 24.96 -17.07
N GLY A 284 6.20 24.27 -16.68
CA GLY A 284 6.89 23.34 -17.56
C GLY A 284 8.39 23.22 -17.32
N ALA A 285 9.07 22.64 -18.31
CA ALA A 285 10.51 22.41 -18.29
C ALA A 285 11.22 23.23 -19.37
N PHE A 286 12.33 23.87 -18.97
CA PHE A 286 13.11 24.77 -19.81
C PHE A 286 14.57 24.34 -19.86
N ARG A 287 15.18 24.50 -21.03
CA ARG A 287 16.62 24.39 -21.25
C ARG A 287 17.24 25.77 -21.21
N ILE A 288 18.30 25.90 -20.44
CA ILE A 288 19.11 27.11 -20.35
C ILE A 288 20.52 26.80 -20.83
N ASN A 289 21.02 27.63 -21.74
CA ASN A 289 22.43 27.64 -22.09
C ASN A 289 23.19 28.48 -21.05
N PRO A 290 24.11 27.88 -20.26
CA PRO A 290 24.80 28.60 -19.19
C PRO A 290 25.77 29.69 -19.69
N MET A 291 26.13 29.69 -20.98
CA MET A 291 27.09 30.63 -21.57
C MET A 291 26.44 31.94 -22.03
N ASP A 292 25.27 31.89 -22.66
CA ASP A 292 24.55 33.05 -23.20
C ASP A 292 23.19 33.30 -22.52
N ALA A 293 22.83 32.47 -21.54
CA ALA A 293 21.57 32.47 -20.81
C ALA A 293 20.32 32.27 -21.69
N SER A 294 20.45 31.86 -22.95
CA SER A 294 19.29 31.59 -23.80
C SER A 294 18.38 30.51 -23.20
N VAL A 295 17.07 30.76 -23.23
CA VAL A 295 16.04 29.89 -22.67
C VAL A 295 15.24 29.27 -23.81
N ARG A 296 15.02 27.96 -23.75
CA ARG A 296 14.14 27.23 -24.67
C ARG A 296 13.19 26.34 -23.88
N ALA A 297 11.89 26.44 -24.12
CA ALA A 297 10.93 25.48 -23.58
C ALA A 297 11.14 24.09 -24.20
N ILE A 298 11.09 23.05 -23.38
CA ILE A 298 11.15 21.64 -23.81
C ILE A 298 9.79 20.98 -23.57
N PHE A 299 9.13 21.39 -22.49
CA PHE A 299 7.81 20.93 -22.12
C PHE A 299 7.02 22.14 -21.65
N ASN A 300 5.97 22.48 -22.40
CA ASN A 300 5.00 23.51 -22.05
C ASN A 300 3.64 22.84 -22.09
N ASP A 301 3.24 22.24 -20.98
CA ASP A 301 1.87 21.75 -20.89
C ASP A 301 1.03 22.74 -20.09
N SER A 302 -0.10 23.16 -20.66
CA SER A 302 -1.06 24.05 -20.02
C SER A 302 -1.84 23.39 -18.88
N HIS A 303 -1.46 22.16 -18.53
CA HIS A 303 -2.02 21.37 -17.46
C HIS A 303 -1.23 21.66 -16.18
N ASP A 304 -1.95 21.86 -15.08
CA ASP A 304 -1.53 22.49 -13.81
C ASP A 304 -0.43 21.75 -13.01
N GLY A 305 0.54 21.09 -13.64
CA GLY A 305 1.54 20.25 -12.98
C GLY A 305 2.93 20.88 -12.94
N ALA A 306 3.36 21.36 -11.77
CA ALA A 306 4.74 21.81 -11.55
C ALA A 306 5.74 20.67 -11.79
N ILE A 307 6.86 20.99 -12.47
CA ILE A 307 7.96 20.06 -12.67
C ILE A 307 8.85 20.05 -11.43
N LYS A 308 8.65 19.06 -10.56
CA LYS A 308 9.30 18.98 -9.24
C LYS A 308 10.54 18.09 -9.21
N ALA A 309 10.73 17.25 -10.22
CA ALA A 309 11.90 16.40 -10.34
C ALA A 309 12.42 16.33 -11.78
N LEU A 310 13.73 16.33 -11.92
CA LEU A 310 14.43 16.21 -13.19
C LEU A 310 15.57 15.20 -13.05
N ASN A 311 15.71 14.30 -14.02
CA ASN A 311 16.89 13.45 -14.14
C ASN A 311 17.08 13.00 -15.59
N SER A 312 18.08 12.18 -15.87
CA SER A 312 18.21 11.52 -17.17
C SER A 312 18.76 10.12 -17.05
N VAL A 313 18.42 9.29 -18.03
CA VAL A 313 18.99 7.98 -18.26
C VAL A 313 19.44 7.94 -19.71
N GLU A 314 20.73 7.72 -19.94
CA GLU A 314 21.33 7.84 -21.28
C GLU A 314 20.97 9.19 -21.96
N ASP A 315 20.31 9.16 -23.12
CA ASP A 315 19.87 10.34 -23.88
C ASP A 315 18.41 10.75 -23.64
N MET A 316 17.75 10.15 -22.63
CA MET A 316 16.37 10.42 -22.25
C MET A 316 16.32 11.30 -21.00
N LEU A 317 15.62 12.42 -21.09
CA LEU A 317 15.30 13.28 -19.95
C LEU A 317 14.01 12.78 -19.29
N LEU A 318 14.03 12.71 -17.96
CA LEU A 318 12.91 12.32 -17.12
C LEU A 318 12.35 13.56 -16.42
N LEU A 319 11.04 13.80 -16.55
CA LEU A 319 10.34 14.90 -15.88
C LEU A 319 9.29 14.31 -14.92
N GLY A 320 9.42 14.64 -13.63
CA GLY A 320 8.42 14.32 -12.61
C GLY A 320 7.45 15.48 -12.47
N THR A 321 6.16 15.20 -12.64
CA THR A 321 5.08 16.19 -12.56
C THR A 321 4.01 15.74 -11.55
N GLU A 322 3.01 16.59 -11.29
CA GLU A 322 1.84 16.18 -10.50
C GLU A 322 0.97 15.12 -11.20
N GLU A 323 1.11 14.97 -12.52
CA GLU A 323 0.33 14.05 -13.35
C GLU A 323 1.09 12.74 -13.64
N GLY A 324 2.40 12.68 -13.42
CA GLY A 324 3.18 11.46 -13.61
C GLY A 324 4.61 11.70 -14.06
N LEU A 325 5.19 10.66 -14.65
CA LEU A 325 6.53 10.68 -15.23
C LEU A 325 6.43 10.86 -16.75
N TYR A 326 7.12 11.87 -17.27
CA TYR A 326 7.31 12.07 -18.71
C TYR A 326 8.73 11.71 -19.11
N GLU A 327 8.85 11.05 -20.25
CA GLU A 327 10.11 10.78 -20.92
C GLU A 327 10.22 11.67 -22.15
N CYS A 328 11.27 12.47 -22.21
CA CYS A 328 11.52 13.42 -23.30
C CYS A 328 12.85 13.08 -23.97
N SER A 329 12.89 13.15 -25.29
CA SER A 329 14.17 13.11 -25.98
C SER A 329 14.94 14.41 -25.69
N THR A 330 16.22 14.32 -25.33
CA THR A 330 17.04 15.47 -24.88
C THR A 330 17.29 16.56 -25.94
N GLY A 331 16.74 16.41 -27.16
CA GLY A 331 16.87 17.33 -28.29
C GLY A 331 15.56 17.83 -28.91
N GLU A 332 14.40 17.27 -28.56
CA GLU A 332 13.10 17.62 -29.16
C GLU A 332 12.06 18.02 -28.12
N GLU A 333 10.98 18.67 -28.56
CA GLU A 333 9.81 19.06 -27.72
C GLU A 333 8.81 17.89 -27.55
N ASN A 334 9.24 16.67 -27.88
CA ASN A 334 8.40 15.47 -27.81
C ASN A 334 8.64 14.78 -26.47
N CYS A 335 7.73 14.99 -25.54
CA CYS A 335 7.64 14.28 -24.27
C CYS A 335 6.46 13.31 -24.31
N THR A 336 6.66 12.09 -23.81
CA THR A 336 5.61 11.08 -23.71
C THR A 336 5.36 10.82 -22.23
N LEU A 337 4.10 10.89 -21.79
CA LEU A 337 3.72 10.39 -20.47
C LEU A 337 3.88 8.87 -20.49
N THR A 338 4.89 8.35 -19.81
CA THR A 338 5.14 6.90 -19.74
C THR A 338 4.49 6.26 -18.53
N GLY A 339 4.08 7.09 -17.57
CA GLY A 339 3.30 6.68 -16.42
C GLY A 339 4.13 5.87 -15.42
N VAL A 340 3.70 5.99 -14.18
CA VAL A 340 4.08 5.13 -13.07
C VAL A 340 2.75 4.72 -12.45
N PRO A 341 2.56 3.48 -11.96
CA PRO A 341 1.41 3.25 -11.11
C PRO A 341 1.52 4.23 -9.94
N ASN A 342 0.66 5.24 -9.85
CA ASN A 342 -0.06 5.54 -8.62
C ASN A 342 -0.82 6.85 -8.72
N ALA A 343 -2.09 6.72 -9.10
CA ALA A 343 -3.13 7.57 -8.54
C ALA A 343 -3.78 6.82 -7.39
N GLY A 344 -4.09 7.53 -6.31
CA GLY A 344 -4.94 6.98 -5.26
C GLY A 344 -6.28 6.55 -5.85
N ILE A 345 -6.50 5.24 -5.92
CA ILE A 345 -7.65 4.64 -6.57
C ILE A 345 -8.87 4.84 -5.68
N ARG A 346 -9.88 5.53 -6.20
CA ARG A 346 -11.12 5.81 -5.47
C ARG A 346 -12.17 4.74 -5.71
N THR A 347 -12.17 4.16 -6.91
CA THR A 347 -13.10 3.12 -7.26
C THR A 347 -12.58 2.30 -8.42
N ILE A 348 -12.90 1.02 -8.43
CA ILE A 348 -12.77 0.17 -9.61
C ILE A 348 -14.10 -0.54 -9.85
N ASN A 349 -14.42 -0.74 -11.13
CA ASN A 349 -15.61 -1.48 -11.52
C ASN A 349 -15.33 -2.26 -12.81
N PHE A 350 -15.78 -3.50 -12.86
CA PHE A 350 -15.60 -4.34 -14.03
C PHE A 350 -16.88 -4.34 -14.88
N GLN A 351 -16.76 -4.10 -16.18
CA GLN A 351 -17.87 -4.13 -17.12
C GLN A 351 -17.70 -5.25 -18.14
N GLY A 352 -18.68 -6.16 -18.19
CA GLY A 352 -18.64 -7.31 -19.09
C GLY A 352 -17.46 -8.23 -18.76
N GLU A 353 -16.81 -8.79 -19.78
CA GLU A 353 -15.68 -9.72 -19.59
C GLU A 353 -14.30 -9.07 -19.77
N ASP A 354 -14.21 -7.84 -20.28
CA ASP A 354 -12.92 -7.36 -20.78
C ASP A 354 -12.44 -6.01 -20.24
N THR A 355 -13.32 -5.19 -19.65
CA THR A 355 -12.98 -3.80 -19.34
C THR A 355 -13.07 -3.50 -17.85
N LEU A 356 -11.92 -3.17 -17.26
CA LEU A 356 -11.81 -2.62 -15.92
C LEU A 356 -11.85 -1.09 -16.01
N TRP A 357 -12.80 -0.47 -15.32
CA TRP A 357 -12.91 0.98 -15.18
C TRP A 357 -12.26 1.39 -13.87
N VAL A 358 -11.40 2.40 -13.93
CA VAL A 358 -10.56 2.81 -12.80
C VAL A 358 -10.74 4.30 -12.56
N GLY A 359 -11.30 4.64 -11.41
CA GLY A 359 -11.54 6.02 -10.97
C GLY A 359 -10.42 6.48 -10.05
N THR A 360 -9.78 7.57 -10.42
CA THR A 360 -8.70 8.21 -9.69
C THR A 360 -9.17 9.52 -9.05
N ARG A 361 -8.28 10.27 -8.41
CA ARG A 361 -8.61 11.59 -7.86
C ARG A 361 -9.01 12.60 -8.95
N THR A 362 -8.45 12.44 -10.13
CA THR A 362 -8.42 13.42 -11.23
C THR A 362 -9.28 13.01 -12.42
N GLY A 363 -9.65 11.73 -12.54
CA GLY A 363 -10.55 11.30 -13.61
C GLY A 363 -10.79 9.80 -13.65
N VAL A 364 -11.09 9.30 -14.86
CA VAL A 364 -11.42 7.90 -15.10
C VAL A 364 -10.60 7.35 -16.26
N HIS A 365 -10.02 6.18 -16.04
CA HIS A 365 -9.25 5.37 -16.97
C HIS A 365 -9.94 4.04 -17.26
N ARG A 366 -9.51 3.37 -18.33
CA ARG A 366 -9.91 1.99 -18.64
C ARG A 366 -8.70 1.10 -18.86
N TYR A 367 -8.80 -0.13 -18.40
CA TYR A 367 -7.83 -1.19 -18.66
C TYR A 367 -8.53 -2.35 -19.39
N PHE A 368 -7.96 -2.76 -20.51
CA PHE A 368 -8.48 -3.85 -21.33
C PHE A 368 -7.76 -5.15 -21.01
N LYS A 369 -8.45 -6.07 -20.34
CA LYS A 369 -7.89 -7.35 -19.89
C LYS A 369 -7.36 -8.20 -21.05
N GLN A 370 -8.06 -8.22 -22.20
CA GLN A 370 -7.66 -9.05 -23.35
C GLN A 370 -6.32 -8.66 -23.95
N THR A 371 -6.04 -7.35 -24.02
CA THR A 371 -4.78 -6.83 -24.57
C THR A 371 -3.72 -6.65 -23.51
N GLY A 372 -4.12 -6.58 -22.22
CA GLY A 372 -3.23 -6.22 -21.13
C GLY A 372 -2.77 -4.77 -21.20
N GLN A 373 -3.56 -3.89 -21.82
CA GLN A 373 -3.19 -2.50 -22.09
C GLN A 373 -4.21 -1.53 -21.51
N TRP A 374 -3.73 -0.37 -21.09
CA TRP A 374 -4.57 0.76 -20.73
C TRP A 374 -5.10 1.46 -21.98
N ASP A 375 -6.32 1.96 -21.89
CA ASP A 375 -6.89 2.86 -22.90
C ASP A 375 -6.14 4.18 -22.87
N SER A 376 -5.68 4.66 -24.02
CA SER A 376 -5.06 5.99 -24.14
C SER A 376 -6.05 7.12 -23.88
N SER A 377 -7.35 6.83 -23.89
CA SER A 377 -8.41 7.80 -23.62
C SER A 377 -8.58 8.01 -22.11
N PHE A 378 -8.47 9.26 -21.68
CA PHE A 378 -8.68 9.68 -20.30
C PHE A 378 -9.85 10.68 -20.22
N VAL A 379 -10.66 10.59 -19.18
CA VAL A 379 -11.75 11.54 -18.91
C VAL A 379 -11.47 12.31 -17.62
N PRO A 380 -10.98 13.56 -17.72
CA PRO A 380 -10.73 14.37 -16.53
C PRO A 380 -12.04 14.82 -15.88
N ILE A 381 -12.12 14.73 -14.56
CA ILE A 381 -13.23 15.24 -13.76
C ILE A 381 -12.72 16.42 -12.94
N ARG A 382 -12.65 17.59 -13.58
CA ARG A 382 -12.03 18.79 -13.01
C ARG A 382 -12.87 19.41 -11.89
N GLY A 383 -12.20 19.99 -10.89
CA GLY A 383 -12.83 20.78 -9.82
C GLY A 383 -13.45 19.98 -8.67
N THR A 384 -13.28 18.66 -8.64
CA THR A 384 -13.68 17.83 -7.49
C THR A 384 -12.89 16.53 -7.45
N THR A 385 -12.86 15.89 -6.28
CA THR A 385 -12.34 14.53 -6.13
C THR A 385 -13.49 13.55 -6.28
N LEU A 386 -13.32 12.51 -7.11
CA LEU A 386 -14.24 11.38 -7.15
C LEU A 386 -14.37 10.76 -5.76
N ARG A 387 -15.61 10.52 -5.31
CA ARG A 387 -15.88 10.02 -3.95
C ARG A 387 -16.44 8.61 -3.88
N GLY A 388 -16.66 7.95 -5.01
CA GLY A 388 -17.20 6.60 -5.01
C GLY A 388 -17.39 6.00 -6.40
N ASN A 389 -18.39 5.13 -6.51
CA ASN A 389 -18.57 4.18 -7.62
C ASN A 389 -18.59 4.82 -9.02
N ILE A 390 -17.92 4.15 -9.97
CA ILE A 390 -18.17 4.32 -11.42
C ILE A 390 -19.27 3.32 -11.81
N ILE A 391 -20.25 3.78 -12.58
CA ILE A 391 -21.29 2.93 -13.17
C ILE A 391 -21.11 2.93 -14.69
N PRO A 392 -20.39 1.94 -15.25
CA PRO A 392 -20.20 1.83 -16.69
C PRO A 392 -21.51 1.58 -17.45
N LEU A 393 -21.62 2.15 -18.64
CA LEU A 393 -22.72 1.95 -19.58
C LEU A 393 -22.21 1.30 -20.86
N SER A 394 -23.08 0.58 -21.56
CA SER A 394 -22.71 -0.22 -22.74
C SER A 394 -22.22 0.60 -23.95
N ASP A 395 -22.34 1.93 -23.91
CA ASP A 395 -22.05 2.84 -25.02
C ASP A 395 -20.85 3.77 -24.76
N ASN A 396 -19.81 3.27 -24.08
CA ASN A 396 -18.61 4.02 -23.70
C ASN A 396 -18.89 5.26 -22.83
N ARG A 397 -20.06 5.29 -22.18
CA ARG A 397 -20.41 6.27 -21.17
C ARG A 397 -20.34 5.67 -19.79
N PHE A 398 -20.29 6.52 -18.79
CA PHE A 398 -20.37 6.11 -17.40
C PHE A 398 -20.99 7.20 -16.54
N TYR A 399 -21.53 6.78 -15.40
CA TYR A 399 -21.89 7.70 -14.34
C TYR A 399 -20.85 7.68 -13.23
N SER A 400 -20.67 8.84 -12.59
CA SER A 400 -19.85 8.98 -11.39
C SER A 400 -20.38 10.14 -10.54
N PHE A 401 -19.77 10.40 -9.40
CA PHE A 401 -20.15 11.53 -8.55
C PHE A 401 -18.97 12.08 -7.75
N GLY A 402 -19.02 13.38 -7.53
CA GLY A 402 -18.11 14.10 -6.64
C GLY A 402 -18.83 14.55 -5.38
N ARG A 403 -18.28 15.57 -4.71
CA ARG A 403 -18.86 16.05 -3.44
C ARG A 403 -20.32 16.47 -3.59
N ASN A 404 -20.67 17.30 -4.58
CA ASN A 404 -22.02 17.90 -4.69
C ASN A 404 -22.66 17.69 -6.07
N TYR A 405 -22.02 16.93 -6.96
CA TYR A 405 -22.43 16.78 -8.35
C TYR A 405 -22.45 15.31 -8.74
N PHE A 406 -23.51 14.95 -9.46
CA PHE A 406 -23.60 13.73 -10.25
C PHE A 406 -23.02 14.03 -11.64
N TYR A 407 -22.24 13.10 -12.19
CA TYR A 407 -21.59 13.24 -13.49
C TYR A 407 -22.08 12.17 -14.46
N SER A 408 -22.43 12.60 -15.68
CA SER A 408 -22.67 11.75 -16.83
C SER A 408 -21.58 12.00 -17.86
N CYS A 409 -20.73 11.01 -18.10
CA CYS A 409 -19.49 11.17 -18.84
C CYS A 409 -19.43 10.27 -20.08
N SER A 410 -18.65 10.70 -21.08
CA SER A 410 -18.37 9.93 -22.29
C SER A 410 -16.87 9.82 -22.53
N MET A 411 -16.40 8.58 -22.72
CA MET A 411 -15.00 8.30 -23.08
C MET A 411 -14.68 8.77 -24.51
N VAL A 412 -15.68 8.89 -25.38
CA VAL A 412 -15.46 9.17 -26.81
C VAL A 412 -15.00 10.62 -27.05
N ASN A 413 -15.46 11.56 -26.22
CA ASN A 413 -15.14 12.98 -26.35
C ASN A 413 -14.48 13.56 -25.10
N SER A 414 -14.15 12.70 -24.12
CA SER A 414 -13.56 13.07 -22.83
C SER A 414 -14.27 14.21 -22.11
N ARG A 415 -15.61 14.17 -22.09
CA ARG A 415 -16.45 15.19 -21.44
C ARG A 415 -17.43 14.59 -20.44
N CYS A 416 -17.72 15.38 -19.42
CA CYS A 416 -18.73 15.10 -18.41
C CYS A 416 -19.73 16.26 -18.31
N ASP A 417 -21.01 15.91 -18.28
CA ASP A 417 -22.08 16.81 -17.86
C ASP A 417 -22.31 16.62 -16.36
N SER A 418 -22.48 17.73 -15.64
CA SER A 418 -22.64 17.72 -14.18
C SER A 418 -24.03 18.21 -13.75
N THR A 419 -24.66 17.49 -12.83
CA THR A 419 -25.99 17.82 -12.29
C THR A 419 -25.92 17.94 -10.76
N GLN A 420 -26.41 19.05 -10.20
CA GLN A 420 -26.64 19.17 -8.76
C GLN A 420 -28.01 18.59 -8.42
N VAL A 421 -28.02 17.34 -7.95
CA VAL A 421 -29.25 16.65 -7.55
C VAL A 421 -29.80 17.21 -6.25
N ASP A 422 -28.91 17.55 -5.32
CA ASP A 422 -29.27 18.09 -4.02
C ASP A 422 -28.34 19.26 -3.63
N PRO A 423 -28.68 20.50 -4.03
CA PRO A 423 -27.83 21.66 -3.81
C PRO A 423 -27.40 21.85 -2.35
N GLY A 424 -26.10 22.04 -2.14
CA GLY A 424 -25.50 22.25 -0.82
C GLY A 424 -25.27 20.98 0.01
N ASN A 425 -25.70 19.81 -0.46
CA ASN A 425 -25.52 18.54 0.24
C ASN A 425 -24.52 17.64 -0.47
N THR A 426 -23.76 16.90 0.34
CA THR A 426 -22.78 15.97 -0.17
C THR A 426 -23.43 14.65 -0.61
N ILE A 427 -23.04 14.16 -1.79
CA ILE A 427 -23.38 12.84 -2.32
C ILE A 427 -22.43 11.82 -1.71
N PHE A 428 -22.98 10.71 -1.22
CA PHE A 428 -22.21 9.63 -0.59
C PHE A 428 -22.23 8.33 -1.40
N ASP A 429 -23.30 8.05 -2.12
CA ASP A 429 -23.40 6.83 -2.92
C ASP A 429 -24.37 7.02 -4.09
N VAL A 430 -24.09 6.29 -5.17
CA VAL A 430 -24.97 6.17 -6.34
C VAL A 430 -25.00 4.70 -6.77
N LYS A 431 -26.20 4.16 -6.95
CA LYS A 431 -26.46 2.79 -7.39
C LYS A 431 -27.38 2.76 -8.60
N LYS A 432 -27.31 1.66 -9.35
CA LYS A 432 -28.15 1.38 -10.51
C LYS A 432 -28.80 0.00 -10.33
N ASN A 433 -30.10 -0.14 -10.59
CA ASN A 433 -30.76 -1.45 -10.63
C ASN A 433 -30.67 -2.10 -12.03
N THR A 434 -31.32 -3.26 -12.22
CA THR A 434 -31.29 -4.00 -13.49
C THR A 434 -32.15 -3.35 -14.57
N GLU A 435 -33.22 -2.63 -14.22
CA GLU A 435 -34.00 -1.78 -15.14
C GLU A 435 -33.22 -0.55 -15.64
N GLY A 436 -32.20 -0.12 -14.90
CA GLY A 436 -31.36 1.03 -15.22
C GLY A 436 -31.74 2.33 -14.52
N ASP A 437 -32.66 2.26 -13.56
CA ASP A 437 -32.94 3.35 -12.64
C ASP A 437 -31.72 3.62 -11.75
N LEU A 438 -31.50 4.90 -11.46
CA LEU A 438 -30.44 5.38 -10.59
C LEU A 438 -30.99 5.79 -9.23
N PHE A 439 -30.23 5.49 -8.19
CA PHE A 439 -30.51 5.90 -6.81
C PHE A 439 -29.31 6.65 -6.27
N LEU A 440 -29.55 7.82 -5.67
CA LEU A 440 -28.50 8.68 -5.15
C LEU A 440 -28.79 9.02 -3.69
N ALA A 441 -27.80 8.80 -2.82
CA ALA A 441 -27.89 9.11 -1.40
C ALA A 441 -27.07 10.36 -1.06
N THR A 442 -27.71 11.30 -0.36
CA THR A 442 -27.07 12.39 0.37
C THR A 442 -27.29 12.20 1.87
N ARG A 443 -26.67 13.05 2.71
CA ARG A 443 -26.66 12.92 4.18
C ARG A 443 -28.03 12.64 4.82
N ARG A 444 -29.14 13.07 4.21
CA ARG A 444 -30.49 12.90 4.76
C ARG A 444 -31.53 12.42 3.76
N ARG A 445 -31.18 12.30 2.48
CA ARG A 445 -32.17 12.11 1.41
C ARG A 445 -31.71 11.08 0.40
N VAL A 446 -32.67 10.38 -0.16
CA VAL A 446 -32.45 9.46 -1.27
C VAL A 446 -33.29 9.90 -2.45
N PHE A 447 -32.65 10.01 -3.61
CA PHE A 447 -33.28 10.41 -4.86
C PHE A 447 -33.28 9.25 -5.85
N LYS A 448 -34.31 9.17 -6.69
CA LYS A 448 -34.45 8.21 -7.78
C LYS A 448 -34.48 8.93 -9.12
N SER A 449 -33.84 8.36 -10.14
CA SER A 449 -33.96 8.78 -11.54
C SER A 449 -34.29 7.58 -12.42
N ILE A 450 -35.37 7.68 -13.19
CA ILE A 450 -35.79 6.66 -14.18
C ILE A 450 -35.37 7.03 -15.61
N ASN A 451 -34.73 8.19 -15.78
CA ASN A 451 -34.37 8.75 -17.08
C ASN A 451 -32.88 9.09 -17.11
N LYS A 452 -32.04 8.14 -16.69
CA LYS A 452 -30.58 8.21 -16.91
C LYS A 452 -29.91 9.42 -16.24
N GLY A 453 -30.47 9.91 -15.14
CA GLY A 453 -29.92 11.01 -14.35
C GLY A 453 -30.32 12.41 -14.82
N GLU A 454 -31.21 12.53 -15.81
CA GLU A 454 -31.72 13.83 -16.28
C GLU A 454 -32.66 14.48 -15.25
N ASN A 455 -33.56 13.71 -14.64
CA ASN A 455 -34.47 14.16 -13.60
C ASN A 455 -34.35 13.28 -12.35
N TRP A 456 -34.55 13.89 -11.19
CA TRP A 456 -34.42 13.23 -9.88
C TRP A 456 -35.63 13.51 -9.00
N GLU A 457 -36.20 12.46 -8.43
CA GLU A 457 -37.32 12.51 -7.51
C GLU A 457 -36.86 12.12 -6.10
N LEU A 458 -37.27 12.87 -5.08
CA LEU A 458 -37.01 12.53 -3.68
C LEU A 458 -37.94 11.39 -3.25
N ILE A 459 -37.36 10.22 -2.92
CA ILE A 459 -38.13 9.03 -2.52
C ILE A 459 -38.09 8.76 -1.01
N TYR A 460 -37.07 9.29 -0.32
CA TYR A 460 -36.92 9.09 1.12
C TYR A 460 -36.17 10.25 1.79
N SER A 461 -36.58 10.60 3.02
CA SER A 461 -35.93 11.62 3.85
C SER A 461 -35.84 11.17 5.31
N SER A 462 -34.63 11.13 5.85
CA SER A 462 -34.35 10.73 7.24
C SER A 462 -34.64 11.85 8.23
N PRO A 463 -35.45 11.60 9.28
CA PRO A 463 -35.71 12.57 10.34
C PRO A 463 -34.49 12.78 11.25
N GLU A 464 -33.70 11.74 11.52
CA GLU A 464 -32.57 11.76 12.48
C GLU A 464 -31.22 12.04 11.83
N GLY A 465 -31.14 11.94 10.50
CA GLY A 465 -30.17 12.65 9.69
C GLY A 465 -28.84 11.94 9.45
N GLN A 466 -28.88 10.69 8.96
CA GLN A 466 -27.69 10.01 8.41
C GLN A 466 -28.05 9.04 7.28
N ASN A 467 -27.56 9.30 6.05
CA ASN A 467 -27.63 8.39 4.90
C ASN A 467 -26.31 8.40 4.11
N PHE A 468 -25.63 7.25 4.08
CA PHE A 468 -24.24 7.15 3.59
C PHE A 468 -23.95 5.99 2.64
N SER A 469 -24.87 5.05 2.46
CA SER A 469 -24.73 4.02 1.40
C SER A 469 -26.06 3.36 1.07
N LEU A 470 -26.15 2.85 -0.15
CA LEU A 470 -27.30 2.17 -0.72
C LEU A 470 -26.91 0.76 -1.17
N ASN A 471 -27.83 -0.20 -1.06
CA ASN A 471 -27.70 -1.49 -1.74
C ASN A 471 -29.00 -1.81 -2.51
N THR A 472 -28.87 -2.16 -3.77
CA THR A 472 -29.99 -2.63 -4.60
C THR A 472 -30.05 -4.16 -4.53
N PHE A 473 -31.24 -4.71 -4.24
CA PHE A 473 -31.45 -6.16 -4.18
C PHE A 473 -32.13 -6.73 -5.42
N SER A 474 -33.11 -6.00 -5.91
CA SER A 474 -33.87 -6.31 -7.12
C SER A 474 -34.38 -5.00 -7.69
N ASP A 475 -35.05 -5.05 -8.84
CA ASP A 475 -35.75 -3.88 -9.38
C ASP A 475 -36.80 -3.31 -8.41
N SER A 476 -37.27 -4.10 -7.45
CA SER A 476 -38.29 -3.70 -6.48
C SER A 476 -37.79 -3.32 -5.08
N LEU A 477 -36.53 -3.55 -4.74
CA LEU A 477 -36.07 -3.43 -3.34
C LEU A 477 -34.73 -2.70 -3.21
N LEU A 478 -34.74 -1.66 -2.37
CA LEU A 478 -33.61 -0.82 -2.03
C LEU A 478 -33.34 -0.85 -0.52
N PHE A 479 -32.11 -1.07 -0.12
CA PHE A 479 -31.67 -0.94 1.26
C PHE A 479 -30.96 0.40 1.47
N ILE A 480 -31.42 1.14 2.47
CA ILE A 480 -30.86 2.42 2.91
C ILE A 480 -30.10 2.13 4.20
N ASN A 481 -28.78 1.98 4.09
CA ASN A 481 -28.01 1.29 5.13
C ASN A 481 -27.91 2.08 6.43
N SER A 482 -27.68 3.39 6.37
CA SER A 482 -27.40 4.19 7.57
C SER A 482 -28.61 4.32 8.50
N ASP A 483 -29.82 4.36 7.94
CA ASP A 483 -31.05 4.30 8.71
C ASP A 483 -31.50 2.85 8.98
N ALA A 484 -30.76 1.85 8.46
CA ALA A 484 -31.11 0.43 8.48
C ALA A 484 -32.56 0.22 8.02
N ILE A 485 -32.86 0.63 6.79
CA ILE A 485 -34.21 0.57 6.20
C ILE A 485 -34.22 -0.30 4.96
N LYS A 486 -35.28 -1.10 4.84
CA LYS A 486 -35.68 -1.79 3.62
C LYS A 486 -36.81 -0.99 2.96
N TYR A 487 -36.59 -0.51 1.74
CA TYR A 487 -37.51 0.33 0.97
C TYR A 487 -38.05 -0.43 -0.25
N ASN A 488 -39.37 -0.52 -0.35
CA ASN A 488 -40.07 -1.15 -1.47
C ASN A 488 -40.37 -0.11 -2.55
N LEU A 489 -39.80 -0.30 -3.73
CA LEU A 489 -39.90 0.63 -4.86
C LEU A 489 -41.23 0.53 -5.62
N ILE A 490 -42.05 -0.49 -5.37
CA ILE A 490 -43.33 -0.68 -6.05
C ILE A 490 -44.43 0.14 -5.37
N ASP A 491 -44.51 0.07 -4.05
CA ASP A 491 -45.57 0.72 -3.25
C ASP A 491 -45.05 1.92 -2.43
N ASN A 492 -43.76 2.23 -2.51
CA ASN A 492 -43.07 3.29 -1.76
C ASN A 492 -43.19 3.14 -0.23
N SER A 493 -43.38 1.91 0.25
CA SER A 493 -43.35 1.58 1.67
C SER A 493 -41.93 1.31 2.15
N TYR A 494 -41.69 1.49 3.45
CA TYR A 494 -40.41 1.16 4.05
C TYR A 494 -40.57 0.62 5.47
N GLU A 495 -39.64 -0.22 5.88
CA GLU A 495 -39.56 -0.77 7.23
C GLU A 495 -38.13 -0.78 7.76
N SER A 496 -38.00 -0.67 9.09
CA SER A 496 -36.71 -0.72 9.76
C SER A 496 -36.26 -2.16 9.92
N ILE A 497 -34.98 -2.40 9.69
CA ILE A 497 -34.28 -3.67 9.89
C ILE A 497 -33.22 -3.52 11.00
N ASP A 498 -32.84 -4.63 11.65
CA ASP A 498 -31.98 -4.59 12.85
C ASP A 498 -30.52 -4.20 12.57
N LYS A 499 -30.03 -4.40 11.33
CA LYS A 499 -28.62 -4.16 10.96
C LYS A 499 -28.51 -3.55 9.57
N THR A 500 -27.40 -2.83 9.34
CA THR A 500 -27.05 -2.28 8.03
C THR A 500 -26.64 -3.39 7.07
N VAL A 501 -26.87 -3.22 5.77
CA VAL A 501 -26.53 -4.25 4.78
C VAL A 501 -25.16 -3.93 4.17
N SER A 502 -24.24 -4.88 4.23
CA SER A 502 -22.93 -4.80 3.55
C SER A 502 -22.97 -5.37 2.14
N LEU A 503 -23.68 -6.49 1.95
CA LEU A 503 -23.86 -7.12 0.63
C LEU A 503 -25.24 -7.78 0.55
N VAL A 504 -25.81 -7.74 -0.64
CA VAL A 504 -26.96 -8.55 -1.03
C VAL A 504 -26.50 -9.75 -1.85
N THR A 505 -27.04 -10.93 -1.53
CA THR A 505 -26.85 -12.20 -2.27
C THR A 505 -28.22 -12.78 -2.66
N GLN A 506 -28.26 -13.79 -3.54
CA GLN A 506 -29.52 -14.48 -3.86
C GLN A 506 -30.16 -15.15 -2.63
N ASP A 507 -29.32 -15.66 -1.72
CA ASP A 507 -29.75 -16.41 -0.53
C ASP A 507 -29.93 -15.53 0.72
N GLY A 508 -29.94 -14.20 0.56
CA GLY A 508 -30.15 -13.26 1.66
C GLY A 508 -29.15 -12.10 1.69
N ILE A 509 -28.99 -11.50 2.87
CA ILE A 509 -28.18 -10.28 3.07
C ILE A 509 -27.06 -10.51 4.09
N LEU A 510 -25.94 -9.83 3.88
CA LEU A 510 -24.76 -9.90 4.75
C LEU A 510 -24.52 -8.57 5.46
N TYR A 511 -23.98 -8.67 6.67
CA TYR A 511 -23.54 -7.55 7.50
C TYR A 511 -22.16 -7.87 8.08
N SER A 512 -21.26 -6.90 8.06
CA SER A 512 -19.96 -6.99 8.73
C SER A 512 -19.92 -6.13 9.99
N SER A 513 -19.32 -6.68 11.05
CA SER A 513 -18.99 -5.96 12.27
C SER A 513 -17.58 -6.28 12.73
N SER A 514 -17.07 -5.54 13.71
CA SER A 514 -15.78 -5.83 14.36
C SER A 514 -15.67 -7.26 14.91
N ASN A 515 -16.81 -7.91 15.16
CA ASN A 515 -16.88 -9.27 15.70
C ASN A 515 -17.01 -10.36 14.64
N GLY A 516 -17.22 -10.02 13.35
CA GLY A 516 -17.42 -11.03 12.31
C GLY A 516 -18.37 -10.65 11.17
N ILE A 517 -18.66 -11.65 10.34
CA ILE A 517 -19.61 -11.57 9.22
C ILE A 517 -20.89 -12.31 9.60
N HIS A 518 -22.04 -11.67 9.36
CA HIS A 518 -23.37 -12.16 9.73
C HIS A 518 -24.25 -12.25 8.48
N LYS A 519 -25.08 -13.29 8.39
CA LYS A 519 -26.03 -13.53 7.30
C LYS A 519 -27.46 -13.56 7.82
N SER A 520 -28.37 -12.98 7.05
CA SER A 520 -29.82 -13.08 7.23
C SER A 520 -30.43 -13.66 5.95
N THR A 521 -31.25 -14.70 6.08
CA THR A 521 -31.98 -15.36 4.98
C THR A 521 -33.44 -14.90 4.90
N ASP A 522 -33.86 -14.02 5.81
CA ASP A 522 -35.20 -13.47 5.96
C ASP A 522 -35.21 -11.93 5.80
N PHE A 523 -34.25 -11.41 5.03
CA PHE A 523 -34.15 -9.99 4.66
C PHE A 523 -34.06 -9.02 5.85
N GLY A 524 -33.37 -9.42 6.91
CA GLY A 524 -32.96 -8.57 8.02
C GLY A 524 -33.78 -8.76 9.30
N GLU A 525 -34.73 -9.71 9.31
CA GLU A 525 -35.52 -10.04 10.51
C GLU A 525 -34.67 -10.81 11.54
N THR A 526 -33.87 -11.78 11.10
CA THR A 526 -32.95 -12.54 11.97
C THR A 526 -31.55 -12.65 11.37
N TRP A 527 -30.54 -12.71 12.24
CA TRP A 527 -29.12 -12.70 11.87
C TRP A 527 -28.36 -13.86 12.49
N THR A 528 -27.54 -14.54 11.69
CA THR A 528 -26.64 -15.61 12.12
C THR A 528 -25.19 -15.25 11.82
N THR A 529 -24.31 -15.34 12.81
CA THR A 529 -22.86 -15.16 12.60
C THR A 529 -22.28 -16.36 11.85
N ILE A 530 -21.78 -16.13 10.64
CA ILE A 530 -21.17 -17.14 9.78
C ILE A 530 -19.63 -17.12 9.83
N PHE A 531 -19.03 -16.03 10.31
CA PHE A 531 -17.59 -15.88 10.50
C PHE A 531 -17.30 -15.00 11.70
N ARG A 532 -16.26 -15.29 12.49
CA ARG A 532 -15.84 -14.45 13.63
C ARG A 532 -14.44 -13.89 13.42
N SER A 533 -14.21 -12.63 13.78
CA SER A 533 -12.87 -12.00 13.74
C SER A 533 -11.85 -12.72 14.63
N SER A 534 -12.32 -13.36 15.71
CA SER A 534 -11.49 -14.20 16.57
C SER A 534 -10.90 -15.42 15.86
N ASP A 535 -11.52 -15.89 14.77
CA ASP A 535 -11.04 -17.05 14.01
C ASP A 535 -9.75 -16.72 13.23
N ILE A 536 -9.35 -15.45 13.15
CA ILE A 536 -8.20 -14.94 12.38
C ILE A 536 -7.33 -13.95 13.17
N SER A 537 -7.10 -14.22 14.45
CA SER A 537 -6.21 -13.46 15.36
C SER A 537 -6.72 -12.11 15.90
N ASN A 538 -8.04 -11.91 16.02
CA ASN A 538 -8.64 -10.67 16.56
C ASN A 538 -8.26 -9.41 15.77
N GLN A 539 -8.18 -9.49 14.44
CA GLN A 539 -8.10 -8.28 13.62
C GLN A 539 -9.44 -7.54 13.62
N ASP A 540 -9.39 -6.20 13.61
CA ASP A 540 -10.60 -5.39 13.43
C ASP A 540 -11.11 -5.58 12.00
N LEU A 541 -12.29 -6.18 11.88
CA LEU A 541 -12.96 -6.41 10.59
C LEU A 541 -13.78 -5.18 10.14
N GLY A 542 -13.57 -4.01 10.76
CA GLY A 542 -14.10 -2.75 10.28
C GLY A 542 -13.66 -2.44 8.85
N GLY A 543 -14.61 -2.13 7.97
CA GLY A 543 -14.32 -1.69 6.60
C GLY A 543 -14.17 -2.79 5.54
N ILE A 544 -14.58 -4.03 5.84
CA ILE A 544 -14.57 -5.12 4.85
C ILE A 544 -15.36 -4.74 3.59
N LYS A 545 -14.73 -4.96 2.43
CA LYS A 545 -15.38 -4.95 1.12
C LYS A 545 -15.75 -6.38 0.75
N PHE A 546 -16.98 -6.61 0.31
CA PHE A 546 -17.43 -7.92 -0.17
C PHE A 546 -17.56 -7.96 -1.69
N LEU A 547 -17.21 -9.09 -2.30
CA LEU A 547 -17.43 -9.37 -3.71
C LEU A 547 -18.05 -10.74 -3.90
N LEU A 548 -19.21 -10.80 -4.55
CA LEU A 548 -19.79 -12.04 -5.05
C LEU A 548 -19.11 -12.40 -6.38
N ASN A 549 -18.76 -13.67 -6.58
CA ASN A 549 -18.33 -14.13 -7.89
C ASN A 549 -19.53 -14.27 -8.82
N ASN A 550 -19.51 -13.55 -9.95
CA ASN A 550 -20.60 -13.57 -10.93
C ASN A 550 -20.66 -14.90 -11.70
N GLU A 551 -19.58 -15.68 -11.74
CA GLU A 551 -19.51 -16.98 -12.43
C GLU A 551 -19.78 -18.18 -11.50
N ASP A 552 -19.61 -17.99 -10.19
CA ASP A 552 -19.93 -18.98 -9.16
C ASP A 552 -20.59 -18.27 -7.99
N GLU A 553 -21.92 -18.25 -7.98
CA GLU A 553 -22.70 -17.49 -7.01
C GLU A 553 -22.48 -17.98 -5.56
N ASN A 554 -21.92 -19.18 -5.35
CA ASN A 554 -21.56 -19.67 -4.02
C ASN A 554 -20.24 -19.10 -3.49
N LYS A 555 -19.42 -18.54 -4.39
CA LYS A 555 -18.11 -18.01 -4.06
C LYS A 555 -18.19 -16.53 -3.69
N LEU A 556 -17.68 -16.21 -2.51
CA LEU A 556 -17.71 -14.88 -1.91
C LEU A 556 -16.32 -14.51 -1.41
N TYR A 557 -15.93 -13.25 -1.64
CA TYR A 557 -14.69 -12.68 -1.12
C TYR A 557 -15.00 -11.59 -0.10
N ALA A 558 -14.21 -11.54 0.96
CA ALA A 558 -14.17 -10.44 1.91
C ALA A 558 -12.74 -9.90 1.95
N ILE A 559 -12.57 -8.60 1.74
CA ILE A 559 -11.27 -7.95 1.67
C ILE A 559 -11.21 -6.86 2.74
N THR A 560 -10.21 -6.90 3.61
CA THR A 560 -10.00 -5.84 4.62
C THR A 560 -9.35 -4.62 4.00
N THR A 561 -9.42 -3.50 4.71
CA THR A 561 -8.71 -2.27 4.33
C THR A 561 -7.21 -2.49 4.19
N GLU A 562 -6.61 -3.39 4.98
CA GLU A 562 -5.18 -3.74 4.91
C GLU A 562 -4.84 -4.73 3.77
N GLY A 563 -5.81 -5.08 2.93
CA GLY A 563 -5.60 -5.95 1.77
C GLY A 563 -5.65 -7.46 2.07
N ALA A 564 -6.04 -7.87 3.28
CA ALA A 564 -6.24 -9.28 3.60
C ALA A 564 -7.48 -9.82 2.89
N VAL A 565 -7.33 -10.93 2.16
CA VAL A 565 -8.42 -11.54 1.38
C VAL A 565 -8.88 -12.86 2.02
N PHE A 566 -10.16 -12.91 2.33
CA PHE A 566 -10.88 -14.10 2.80
C PHE A 566 -11.77 -14.61 1.68
N VAL A 567 -11.79 -15.93 1.50
CA VAL A 567 -12.55 -16.60 0.45
C VAL A 567 -13.52 -17.58 1.09
N SER A 568 -14.77 -17.55 0.67
CA SER A 568 -15.78 -18.56 0.98
C SER A 568 -16.24 -19.23 -0.31
N GLU A 569 -16.21 -20.56 -0.37
CA GLU A 569 -16.67 -21.34 -1.53
C GLU A 569 -18.17 -21.70 -1.45
N ASN A 570 -18.82 -21.41 -0.32
CA ASN A 570 -20.22 -21.79 -0.03
C ASN A 570 -21.00 -20.71 0.73
N GLN A 571 -20.49 -19.47 0.74
CA GLN A 571 -21.00 -18.33 1.52
C GLN A 571 -21.19 -18.58 3.03
N GLY A 572 -20.55 -19.60 3.61
CA GLY A 572 -20.76 -20.02 5.00
C GLY A 572 -19.48 -20.41 5.74
N GLU A 573 -18.53 -21.04 5.07
CA GLU A 573 -17.20 -21.37 5.57
C GLU A 573 -16.16 -20.49 4.89
N TRP A 574 -15.22 -19.96 5.68
CA TRP A 574 -14.22 -18.99 5.20
C TRP A 574 -12.82 -19.56 5.35
N GLY A 575 -12.07 -19.56 4.25
CA GLY A 575 -10.62 -19.75 4.24
C GLY A 575 -9.91 -18.40 4.30
N VAL A 576 -8.74 -18.39 4.93
CA VAL A 576 -7.85 -17.22 4.96
C VAL A 576 -6.77 -17.41 3.92
N ASN A 577 -6.65 -16.47 2.97
CA ASN A 577 -5.41 -16.38 2.23
C ASN A 577 -4.44 -15.49 3.03
N LYS A 578 -3.34 -16.08 3.52
CA LYS A 578 -2.30 -15.38 4.27
C LYS A 578 -1.29 -14.64 3.39
N GLU A 579 -1.36 -14.80 2.07
CA GLU A 579 -0.57 -14.01 1.12
C GLU A 579 -1.17 -12.61 1.03
N MET A 580 -0.88 -11.83 2.07
CA MET A 580 -1.28 -10.45 2.25
C MET A 580 -0.37 -9.58 1.40
N TYR A 581 -0.95 -8.73 0.55
CA TYR A 581 -0.21 -7.60 -0.02
C TYR A 581 -0.62 -6.38 0.80
N PRO A 582 0.27 -5.85 1.67
CA PRO A 582 -0.08 -4.80 2.63
C PRO A 582 -0.13 -3.45 1.89
N VAL A 583 -1.21 -3.20 1.18
CA VAL A 583 -1.51 -1.85 0.69
C VAL A 583 -2.96 -1.54 1.02
N TYR A 584 -3.19 -0.33 1.52
CA TYR A 584 -4.50 0.20 1.85
C TYR A 584 -5.45 0.09 0.65
N THR A 585 -6.39 -0.84 0.75
CA THR A 585 -7.36 -1.17 -0.29
C THR A 585 -8.59 -0.28 -0.16
N GLU A 586 -8.79 0.58 -1.16
CA GLU A 586 -9.90 1.52 -1.23
C GLU A 586 -11.11 0.92 -1.97
N SER A 587 -10.84 0.13 -3.00
CA SER A 587 -11.87 -0.45 -3.86
C SER A 587 -11.47 -1.82 -4.38
N VAL A 588 -12.47 -2.64 -4.69
CA VAL A 588 -12.28 -4.02 -5.14
C VAL A 588 -13.24 -4.31 -6.29
N ALA A 589 -12.79 -5.10 -7.26
CA ALA A 589 -13.63 -5.61 -8.34
C ALA A 589 -13.27 -7.06 -8.64
N ILE A 590 -14.22 -7.81 -9.18
CA ILE A 590 -14.01 -9.16 -9.70
C ILE A 590 -14.22 -9.13 -11.21
N GLY A 591 -13.22 -9.62 -11.95
CA GLY A 591 -13.31 -9.87 -13.38
C GLY A 591 -13.54 -11.35 -13.68
N PRO A 592 -13.55 -11.75 -14.97
CA PRO A 592 -13.83 -13.12 -15.36
C PRO A 592 -12.83 -14.12 -14.82
N GLY A 593 -13.28 -15.36 -14.63
CA GLY A 593 -12.51 -16.43 -14.03
C GLY A 593 -12.23 -16.21 -12.54
N GLY A 594 -12.92 -15.26 -11.90
CA GLY A 594 -12.74 -14.92 -10.48
C GLY A 594 -11.47 -14.12 -10.17
N THR A 595 -10.85 -13.49 -11.17
CA THR A 595 -9.70 -12.58 -10.94
C THR A 595 -10.14 -11.39 -10.10
N LEU A 596 -9.51 -11.19 -8.94
CA LEU A 596 -9.67 -10.02 -8.11
C LEU A 596 -8.76 -8.89 -8.59
N TYR A 597 -9.33 -7.70 -8.57
CA TYR A 597 -8.61 -6.43 -8.74
C TYR A 597 -8.76 -5.64 -7.45
N LEU A 598 -7.65 -5.10 -6.95
CA LEU A 598 -7.59 -4.24 -5.78
C LEU A 598 -7.13 -2.86 -6.23
N GLY A 599 -7.99 -1.85 -6.02
CA GLY A 599 -7.63 -0.45 -6.13
C GLY A 599 -7.11 0.03 -4.79
N THR A 600 -5.87 0.50 -4.77
CA THR A 600 -5.17 0.92 -3.55
C THR A 600 -5.11 2.44 -3.42
N SER A 601 -4.96 2.95 -2.21
CA SER A 601 -4.82 4.40 -1.98
C SER A 601 -3.49 4.97 -2.46
N THR A 602 -2.45 4.14 -2.60
CA THR A 602 -1.06 4.59 -2.74
C THR A 602 -0.21 3.77 -3.71
N ALA A 603 -0.71 2.72 -4.37
CA ALA A 603 0.10 1.91 -5.29
C ALA A 603 -0.64 1.50 -6.57
N GLY A 604 -1.70 2.25 -6.94
CA GLY A 604 -2.51 1.95 -8.12
C GLY A 604 -3.34 0.67 -7.99
N VAL A 605 -3.43 -0.12 -9.07
CA VAL A 605 -4.27 -1.31 -9.14
C VAL A 605 -3.43 -2.58 -9.13
N PHE A 606 -3.81 -3.56 -8.31
CA PHE A 606 -3.22 -4.91 -8.30
C PHE A 606 -4.24 -5.93 -8.76
N SER A 607 -3.76 -7.00 -9.40
CA SER A 607 -4.56 -8.16 -9.77
C SER A 607 -3.91 -9.45 -9.32
N ASN A 608 -4.69 -10.47 -8.96
CA ASN A 608 -4.11 -11.74 -8.57
C ASN A 608 -3.66 -12.56 -9.80
N THR A 609 -2.44 -13.08 -9.77
CA THR A 609 -1.83 -13.85 -10.88
C THR A 609 -2.20 -15.33 -10.85
N LYS A 610 -2.69 -15.81 -9.69
CA LYS A 610 -3.13 -17.19 -9.47
C LYS A 610 -4.51 -17.20 -8.84
N PRO A 611 -5.36 -18.19 -9.13
CA PRO A 611 -6.59 -18.40 -8.38
C PRO A 611 -6.27 -18.42 -6.89
N LEU A 612 -7.02 -17.64 -6.10
CA LEU A 612 -6.95 -17.71 -4.66
C LEU A 612 -7.60 -19.04 -4.25
N ASN A 613 -6.80 -20.11 -4.27
CA ASN A 613 -7.20 -21.38 -3.71
C ASN A 613 -7.38 -21.20 -2.20
N PRO A 614 -8.37 -21.83 -1.57
CA PRO A 614 -8.36 -22.00 -0.13
C PRO A 614 -7.47 -23.21 0.20
N PRO A 615 -6.33 -23.06 0.90
CA PRO A 615 -5.80 -24.15 1.68
C PRO A 615 -6.15 -23.88 3.14
N ILE A 616 -6.73 -24.91 3.78
CA ILE A 616 -7.20 -24.98 5.16
C ILE A 616 -8.68 -24.60 5.29
N THR A 617 -9.54 -25.58 5.01
CA THR A 617 -10.75 -25.78 5.82
C THR A 617 -10.27 -25.77 7.27
N ILE A 618 -10.66 -24.78 8.07
CA ILE A 618 -10.60 -24.92 9.52
C ILE A 618 -11.68 -25.95 9.84
N SER A 619 -11.37 -27.24 9.65
CA SER A 619 -12.20 -28.31 10.18
C SER A 619 -12.34 -28.02 11.67
N ASN A 620 -13.57 -28.05 12.17
CA ASN A 620 -13.98 -27.71 13.53
C ASN A 620 -13.31 -28.53 14.66
N GLU A 621 -12.16 -29.16 14.43
CA GLU A 621 -11.39 -29.92 15.41
C GLU A 621 -10.38 -29.06 16.19
N GLU A 622 -10.02 -27.85 15.74
CA GLU A 622 -9.11 -26.93 16.49
C GLU A 622 -9.83 -25.96 17.45
N LYS A 623 -11.17 -26.00 17.55
CA LYS A 623 -11.97 -25.09 18.41
C LYS A 623 -12.09 -25.48 19.90
N ALA A 624 -11.22 -26.34 20.42
CA ALA A 624 -11.27 -26.78 21.82
C ALA A 624 -10.08 -26.33 22.70
N LYS A 625 -9.29 -25.32 22.30
CA LYS A 625 -8.36 -24.66 23.23
C LYS A 625 -9.04 -23.47 23.90
N GLY A 626 -9.95 -23.77 24.83
CA GLY A 626 -10.61 -22.77 25.67
C GLY A 626 -11.65 -23.34 26.62
N SER A 627 -12.18 -24.53 26.34
CA SER A 627 -13.01 -25.27 27.30
C SER A 627 -12.14 -26.25 28.08
N ILE A 628 -12.19 -26.16 29.42
CA ILE A 628 -11.69 -27.25 30.28
C ILE A 628 -12.52 -28.50 29.91
N PRO A 629 -11.89 -29.61 29.47
CA PRO A 629 -12.62 -30.82 29.11
C PRO A 629 -13.49 -31.29 30.30
N ARG A 630 -14.75 -31.67 30.04
CA ARG A 630 -15.66 -32.08 31.13
C ARG A 630 -15.30 -33.46 31.70
N GLN A 631 -14.56 -34.29 30.96
CA GLN A 631 -14.19 -35.66 31.33
C GLN A 631 -12.80 -36.03 30.80
N PHE A 632 -12.18 -37.06 31.39
CA PHE A 632 -10.98 -37.70 30.85
C PHE A 632 -11.28 -38.37 29.51
N ASN A 633 -10.44 -38.15 28.50
CA ASN A 633 -10.59 -38.76 27.19
C ASN A 633 -9.23 -39.07 26.55
N LEU A 634 -8.97 -40.33 26.18
CA LEU A 634 -7.80 -40.73 25.40
C LEU A 634 -8.21 -40.87 23.93
N LYS A 635 -7.60 -40.10 23.04
CA LYS A 635 -7.92 -40.13 21.61
C LYS A 635 -7.00 -41.08 20.85
N GLN A 636 -7.43 -41.43 19.64
CA GLN A 636 -6.63 -42.26 18.74
C GLN A 636 -5.32 -41.54 18.36
N ASN A 637 -4.23 -42.30 18.29
CA ASN A 637 -2.94 -41.74 17.90
C ASN A 637 -2.91 -41.34 16.40
N TYR A 638 -2.17 -40.30 16.05
CA TYR A 638 -1.97 -39.88 14.65
C TYR A 638 -0.50 -39.56 14.36
N PRO A 639 0.08 -40.08 13.27
CA PRO A 639 -0.52 -41.04 12.32
C PRO A 639 -0.76 -42.43 12.94
N ASN A 640 -1.69 -43.22 12.39
CA ASN A 640 -1.90 -44.64 12.69
C ASN A 640 -2.37 -45.37 11.41
N PRO A 641 -1.53 -46.21 10.77
CA PRO A 641 -0.22 -46.67 11.23
C PRO A 641 0.88 -45.58 11.25
N PHE A 642 1.92 -45.76 12.06
CA PHE A 642 3.04 -44.81 12.19
C PHE A 642 4.44 -45.44 12.02
N ASN A 643 5.43 -44.62 11.65
CA ASN A 643 6.85 -44.99 11.55
C ASN A 643 7.78 -43.75 11.74
N PRO A 644 8.67 -43.69 12.76
CA PRO A 644 8.65 -44.44 14.02
C PRO A 644 7.92 -43.72 15.15
N THR A 645 7.40 -42.51 14.91
CA THR A 645 6.79 -41.64 15.93
C THR A 645 5.32 -41.36 15.61
N THR A 646 4.50 -41.26 16.67
CA THR A 646 3.10 -40.86 16.60
C THR A 646 2.75 -39.93 17.75
N MET A 647 1.74 -39.07 17.59
CA MET A 647 1.22 -38.23 18.66
C MET A 647 0.00 -38.88 19.28
N VAL A 648 -0.05 -38.93 20.61
CA VAL A 648 -1.17 -39.48 21.38
C VAL A 648 -1.90 -38.32 22.07
N PRO A 649 -3.06 -37.90 21.55
CA PRO A 649 -3.84 -36.83 22.16
C PRO A 649 -4.65 -37.34 23.35
N TYR A 650 -4.70 -36.57 24.43
CA TYR A 650 -5.55 -36.87 25.59
C TYR A 650 -6.04 -35.59 26.28
N GLU A 651 -7.13 -35.71 27.01
CA GLU A 651 -7.80 -34.62 27.71
C GLU A 651 -7.98 -34.97 29.19
N LEU A 652 -7.72 -34.00 30.05
CA LEU A 652 -7.86 -34.11 31.50
C LEU A 652 -8.89 -33.09 31.99
N SER A 653 -9.87 -33.54 32.77
CA SER A 653 -10.89 -32.67 33.39
C SER A 653 -10.49 -32.12 34.76
N GLN A 654 -9.48 -32.70 35.40
CA GLN A 654 -8.94 -32.29 36.71
C GLN A 654 -7.44 -32.56 36.79
N ALA A 655 -6.75 -31.90 37.73
CA ALA A 655 -5.33 -32.13 37.95
C ALA A 655 -5.09 -33.55 38.49
N VAL A 656 -4.29 -34.37 37.78
CA VAL A 656 -4.11 -35.79 38.11
C VAL A 656 -2.78 -36.34 37.60
N GLU A 657 -2.24 -37.37 38.26
CA GLU A 657 -1.07 -38.10 37.76
C GLU A 657 -1.40 -38.94 36.52
N VAL A 658 -0.61 -38.77 35.46
CA VAL A 658 -0.79 -39.47 34.18
C VAL A 658 0.37 -40.41 33.88
N ARG A 659 0.04 -41.63 33.44
CA ARG A 659 0.97 -42.64 32.95
C ARG A 659 0.49 -43.25 31.64
N ILE A 660 1.40 -43.50 30.72
CA ILE A 660 1.14 -44.21 29.46
C ILE A 660 1.95 -45.50 29.46
N SER A 661 1.32 -46.62 29.15
CA SER A 661 1.95 -47.94 29.03
C SER A 661 1.62 -48.56 27.68
N LEU A 662 2.63 -49.08 27.00
CA LEU A 662 2.50 -49.80 25.73
C LEU A 662 2.59 -51.30 26.00
N TYR A 663 1.67 -52.07 25.42
CA TYR A 663 1.62 -53.53 25.52
C TYR A 663 1.62 -54.15 24.13
N ASN A 664 2.28 -55.30 23.99
CA ASN A 664 2.12 -56.12 22.79
C ASN A 664 0.81 -56.92 22.84
N ILE A 665 0.47 -57.62 21.75
CA ILE A 665 -0.75 -58.45 21.67
C ILE A 665 -0.82 -59.60 22.69
N PHE A 666 0.32 -59.99 23.28
CA PHE A 666 0.38 -61.00 24.35
C PHE A 666 0.19 -60.40 25.75
N GLY A 667 -0.09 -59.08 25.85
CA GLY A 667 -0.28 -58.38 27.11
C GLY A 667 1.00 -58.06 27.86
N GLN A 668 2.18 -58.23 27.24
CA GLN A 668 3.45 -57.88 27.86
C GLN A 668 3.73 -56.38 27.68
N LYS A 669 4.09 -55.69 28.76
CA LYS A 669 4.44 -54.26 28.74
C LYS A 669 5.78 -54.07 28.02
N VAL A 670 5.77 -53.28 26.96
CA VAL A 670 6.92 -53.02 26.08
C VAL A 670 7.61 -51.71 26.44
N ARG A 671 6.87 -50.72 26.93
CA ARG A 671 7.39 -49.40 27.33
C ARG A 671 6.40 -48.68 28.25
N GLU A 672 6.89 -47.78 29.09
CA GLU A 672 6.09 -46.92 29.97
C GLU A 672 6.63 -45.49 29.96
N TYR A 673 5.73 -44.52 30.01
CA TYR A 673 6.00 -43.09 30.16
C TYR A 673 5.27 -42.58 31.41
N ASN A 674 6.02 -42.04 32.37
CA ASN A 674 5.49 -41.44 33.58
C ASN A 674 5.48 -39.92 33.42
N LEU A 675 4.29 -39.32 33.21
CA LEU A 675 4.13 -37.90 32.91
C LEU A 675 3.91 -37.03 34.15
N GLY A 676 3.81 -37.66 35.33
CA GLY A 676 3.61 -36.99 36.61
C GLY A 676 2.24 -36.30 36.71
N LEU A 677 2.12 -35.37 37.66
CA LEU A 677 0.92 -34.56 37.87
C LEU A 677 0.74 -33.56 36.71
N GLN A 678 -0.38 -33.67 35.99
CA GLN A 678 -0.76 -32.80 34.88
C GLN A 678 -2.01 -31.99 35.27
N GLN A 679 -2.09 -30.73 34.85
CA GLN A 679 -3.23 -29.84 35.12
C GLN A 679 -4.43 -30.16 34.18
N PRO A 680 -5.64 -29.63 34.42
CA PRO A 680 -6.76 -29.81 33.50
C PRO A 680 -6.46 -29.17 32.14
N GLY A 681 -6.72 -29.87 31.04
CA GLY A 681 -6.42 -29.38 29.70
C GLY A 681 -6.33 -30.48 28.64
N ALA A 682 -6.12 -30.06 27.39
CA ALA A 682 -5.85 -30.96 26.26
C ALA A 682 -4.34 -31.02 26.00
N TYR A 683 -3.82 -32.24 25.87
CA TYR A 683 -2.39 -32.53 25.75
C TYR A 683 -2.13 -33.47 24.57
N GLN A 684 -0.89 -33.47 24.09
CA GLN A 684 -0.41 -34.47 23.14
C GLN A 684 0.95 -34.98 23.62
N HIS A 685 1.11 -36.31 23.71
CA HIS A 685 2.39 -36.93 24.07
C HIS A 685 2.97 -37.70 22.88
N PRO A 686 4.23 -37.46 22.49
CA PRO A 686 4.89 -38.24 21.45
C PRO A 686 5.21 -39.65 21.96
N VAL A 687 4.90 -40.66 21.16
CA VAL A 687 5.30 -42.06 21.37
C VAL A 687 6.21 -42.49 20.23
N GLU A 688 7.38 -43.03 20.58
CA GLU A 688 8.38 -43.50 19.61
C GLU A 688 8.61 -45.00 19.75
N MET A 689 8.76 -45.72 18.63
CA MET A 689 8.95 -47.18 18.59
C MET A 689 10.17 -47.62 17.74
N ASN A 690 11.34 -47.02 18.02
CA ASN A 690 12.58 -47.25 17.25
C ASN A 690 13.18 -48.67 17.33
N GLN A 691 12.75 -49.53 18.27
CA GLN A 691 13.37 -50.84 18.56
C GLN A 691 12.36 -52.00 18.63
N GLN A 692 11.14 -51.79 18.14
CA GLN A 692 10.04 -52.75 18.24
C GLN A 692 9.76 -53.38 16.87
N ALA A 693 9.08 -54.53 16.85
CA ALA A 693 8.67 -55.18 15.60
C ALA A 693 7.43 -54.48 15.02
N SER A 694 7.30 -54.41 13.69
CA SER A 694 6.05 -53.97 13.04
C SER A 694 4.88 -54.82 13.55
N GLY A 695 3.74 -54.19 13.86
CA GLY A 695 2.59 -54.90 14.39
C GLY A 695 1.62 -54.00 15.14
N VAL A 696 0.61 -54.65 15.72
CA VAL A 696 -0.42 -54.00 16.55
C VAL A 696 0.04 -53.98 18.01
N TYR A 697 -0.12 -52.84 18.66
CA TYR A 697 0.13 -52.63 20.08
C TYR A 697 -1.10 -52.02 20.75
N LEU A 698 -1.20 -52.20 22.07
CA LEU A 698 -2.21 -51.56 22.90
C LEU A 698 -1.53 -50.48 23.73
N LEU A 699 -1.98 -49.23 23.58
CA LEU A 699 -1.57 -48.12 24.42
C LEU A 699 -2.62 -47.92 25.49
N LYS A 700 -2.24 -48.10 26.75
CA LYS A 700 -3.09 -47.82 27.92
C LYS A 700 -2.64 -46.52 28.57
N MET A 701 -3.55 -45.59 28.79
CA MET A 701 -3.33 -44.41 29.63
C MET A 701 -4.04 -44.60 30.97
N GLN A 702 -3.36 -44.24 32.06
CA GLN A 702 -3.91 -44.17 33.41
C GLN A 702 -3.84 -42.72 33.89
N ALA A 703 -4.98 -42.16 34.30
CA ALA A 703 -5.11 -40.82 34.86
C ALA A 703 -5.89 -40.92 36.18
N GLY A 704 -5.18 -41.04 37.31
CA GLY A 704 -5.80 -41.30 38.62
C GLY A 704 -6.57 -42.63 38.63
N GLU A 705 -7.87 -42.60 38.93
CA GLU A 705 -8.75 -43.77 38.89
C GLU A 705 -9.23 -44.13 37.47
N HIS A 706 -9.10 -43.22 36.50
CA HIS A 706 -9.54 -43.45 35.13
C HIS A 706 -8.47 -44.13 34.29
N SER A 707 -8.88 -45.08 33.45
CA SER A 707 -7.97 -45.73 32.51
C SER A 707 -8.68 -46.01 31.19
N ASP A 708 -7.98 -45.77 30.08
CA ASP A 708 -8.48 -46.06 28.74
C ASP A 708 -7.38 -46.68 27.86
N VAL A 709 -7.78 -47.42 26.82
CA VAL A 709 -6.88 -48.19 25.96
C VAL A 709 -7.22 -47.97 24.50
N VAL A 710 -6.21 -47.58 23.71
CA VAL A 710 -6.31 -47.46 22.26
C VAL A 710 -5.40 -48.45 21.55
N LYS A 711 -5.84 -48.92 20.38
CA LYS A 711 -5.07 -49.79 19.51
C LYS A 711 -4.24 -48.94 18.55
N ILE A 712 -2.92 -49.12 18.59
CA ILE A 712 -1.97 -48.41 17.72
C ILE A 712 -1.27 -49.41 16.79
N SER A 713 -0.97 -49.01 15.56
CA SER A 713 -0.30 -49.86 14.56
C SER A 713 1.06 -49.25 14.19
N PHE A 714 2.13 -49.98 14.46
CA PHE A 714 3.49 -49.56 14.12
C PHE A 714 3.98 -50.32 12.89
N ILE A 715 4.57 -49.62 11.92
CA ILE A 715 5.17 -50.19 10.71
C ILE A 715 6.61 -49.72 10.64
N LYS A 716 7.55 -50.65 10.45
CA LYS A 716 8.97 -50.37 10.23
C LYS A 716 9.29 -50.17 8.76
#